data_AF-A0A8H5IAJ0-F1
#
_entry.id   AF-A0A8H5IAJ0-F1
#
_cell.length_a   1.000
_cell.length_b   1.000
_cell.length_c   1.000
_cell.angle_alpha   90.00
_cell.angle_beta   90.00
_cell.angle_gamma   90.00
#
_symmetry.space_group_name_H-M   'P 1'
#
loop_
_entity.id
_entity.type
_entity.pdbx_description
1 polymer ?
#
loop_
_entity_poly.entity_id
_entity_poly.type
_entity_poly.pdbx_seq_one_letter_code
_entity_poly.pdbx_strand_id
1 'polypeptide(L)'
;MHIQILGTTVSAALLGLVTVPVQASSPCPLFGPDLPTPTALGNEVSIKNALSEILQLVPSLDIDFQNTSFSIDIYTAADQRPLFNYHHSAAYHGHGVQVVNDTTVYRIGSISKLLTAYVYLLEVGDVSFNEPVTQYVTELADISAELRKEHASHLRYVDWDVITIGALASHMAGIPRDFPSPASTDRQLERLGFPPVRAVDFAYCGKSVLYPCNRTAFFDAIRNRHPVEAAFSTPIYSNIGYQIMAYALENITGTPYPDILSRQLIIPLGLNSTSYPKPANIDSSIIPDSPSSSWYDVDTRDEGPAAGIYSSIADLRRVGQSILTYELLSPSQTRRWIKPISFTADPQVVVGAPWEIARVPSTNRTSWMYTKGGKLGMYSSLMALLPDWGVGLTVLAAGTDAPGVVGMIPGVIVSKLVPALEQAAKRQARRSYSGRYGDGRNGMKLAVQDDLPGLGVTSWLVDGRDMFDSIRLMISESSTGSGNVSMRLYPTGLQTQIDGKAKIESWRAVYEIIDASSPSSSYCASWFSVDSVTYGGVSIDEFFIDGSADGAAQGITISAFHTRELALMDYKVVVAAVHAAPVFMNKAATTDKVINLIEQAGQENIELLVFPETFIPGYPYWIECYPPLQQVAALAKYADESVVVQDGDEIARISAACRRTGVAISLGVSERIAQGYTLFNSQINIDANGTLLGVHRKLQPTYVERSVWAQGGGHTLRTYKLTASGRPFNLGGLCCWEHTMNGARQALITQHEHIHAGAWPALSTMAGFEAVADSQIEALMKTHALTAQVFAITASNYVDNTCLEWMEKNLGRQEFVKAGGGWSAVVHPFCSFLAGPHTGAEEKLVKAEADLSQLGQVKVWVDAAGHYQRPEILKFSFDDRPLWEDEKPAPERSLFVKNSPEEDSVSKETL
;
A
#
# COMPACT_ATOMS: atom_id res chain seq x y z
N MET A 1 45.59 -54.45 13.28
CA MET A 1 45.39 -53.30 14.18
C MET A 1 44.22 -52.51 13.60
N HIS A 2 43.06 -52.56 14.26
CA HIS A 2 41.83 -51.91 13.83
C HIS A 2 41.88 -50.40 14.12
N ILE A 3 41.50 -49.59 13.14
CA ILE A 3 40.91 -48.28 13.39
C ILE A 3 39.56 -48.29 12.67
N GLN A 4 38.48 -48.31 13.46
CA GLN A 4 37.10 -48.19 12.99
C GLN A 4 36.89 -46.78 12.41
N ILE A 5 36.52 -46.71 11.14
CA ILE A 5 35.97 -45.51 10.54
C ILE A 5 34.48 -45.49 10.90
N LEU A 6 34.12 -44.66 11.88
CA LEU A 6 32.74 -44.21 12.14
C LEU A 6 32.31 -43.37 10.93
N GLY A 7 31.77 -44.04 9.92
CA GLY A 7 31.30 -43.44 8.68
C GLY A 7 29.89 -43.91 8.37
N THR A 8 28.89 -43.40 9.08
CA THR A 8 27.47 -43.48 8.70
C THR A 8 26.68 -42.44 9.49
N THR A 9 26.46 -41.24 8.91
CA THR A 9 25.30 -40.35 9.16
C THR A 9 25.41 -39.01 8.43
N VAL A 10 26.62 -38.50 8.15
CA VAL A 10 26.79 -37.12 7.66
C VAL A 10 26.59 -36.97 6.14
N SER A 11 26.89 -37.98 5.33
CA SER A 11 26.87 -37.85 3.87
C SER A 11 25.49 -37.91 3.20
N ALA A 12 24.41 -38.20 3.93
CA ALA A 12 23.05 -38.19 3.37
C ALA A 12 22.39 -36.80 3.39
N ALA A 13 22.91 -35.85 4.18
CA ALA A 13 22.27 -34.55 4.38
C ALA A 13 22.51 -33.54 3.24
N LEU A 14 23.58 -33.68 2.44
CA LEU A 14 23.94 -32.69 1.41
C LEU A 14 23.42 -33.00 -0.01
N LEU A 15 22.94 -34.21 -0.30
CA LEU A 15 22.49 -34.62 -1.64
C LEU A 15 20.97 -34.86 -1.75
N GLY A 16 20.22 -34.61 -0.67
CA GLY A 16 18.76 -34.79 -0.60
C GLY A 16 17.94 -33.51 -0.84
N LEU A 17 18.51 -32.45 -1.42
CA LEU A 17 17.80 -31.18 -1.66
C LEU A 17 16.65 -31.26 -2.69
N VAL A 18 16.42 -32.44 -3.30
CA VAL A 18 15.36 -32.67 -4.28
C VAL A 18 14.17 -33.43 -3.67
N THR A 19 14.28 -33.98 -2.46
CA THR A 19 13.19 -34.71 -1.80
C THR A 19 13.27 -34.60 -0.26
N VAL A 20 12.47 -33.70 0.33
CA VAL A 20 11.90 -33.75 1.71
C VAL A 20 12.84 -33.28 2.87
N PRO A 21 12.37 -32.34 3.73
CA PRO A 21 11.85 -32.77 5.03
C PRO A 21 10.42 -32.25 5.22
N VAL A 22 9.49 -32.87 4.51
CA VAL A 22 8.09 -32.95 4.95
C VAL A 22 8.03 -33.63 6.32
N GLN A 23 8.99 -34.49 6.67
CA GLN A 23 9.09 -35.06 8.01
C GLN A 23 9.80 -34.11 8.98
N ALA A 24 9.16 -33.82 10.12
CA ALA A 24 9.73 -33.03 11.20
C ALA A 24 9.40 -33.64 12.57
N SER A 25 10.24 -33.37 13.58
CA SER A 25 9.95 -33.76 14.97
C SER A 25 8.90 -32.87 15.63
N SER A 26 8.70 -31.65 15.10
CA SER A 26 7.75 -30.64 15.59
C SER A 26 7.39 -29.66 14.45
N PRO A 27 6.19 -29.04 14.44
CA PRO A 27 5.80 -28.10 13.40
C PRO A 27 6.76 -26.91 13.26
N CYS A 28 7.04 -26.52 12.02
CA CYS A 28 8.01 -25.47 11.71
C CYS A 28 7.36 -24.23 11.07
N PRO A 29 7.17 -23.13 11.83
CA PRO A 29 6.46 -21.96 11.33
C PRO A 29 7.28 -21.19 10.29
N LEU A 30 6.59 -20.43 9.44
CA LEU A 30 7.24 -19.42 8.60
C LEU A 30 7.81 -18.29 9.47
N PHE A 31 8.86 -17.64 8.98
CA PHE A 31 9.41 -16.47 9.68
C PHE A 31 8.41 -15.32 9.70
N GLY A 32 8.03 -14.87 10.89
CA GLY A 32 7.05 -13.80 11.10
C GLY A 32 6.08 -14.12 12.22
N PRO A 33 4.93 -13.45 12.31
CA PRO A 33 3.92 -13.70 13.32
C PRO A 33 3.24 -15.07 13.13
N ASP A 34 3.17 -15.87 14.20
CA ASP A 34 2.42 -17.14 14.22
C ASP A 34 0.91 -16.90 14.08
N LEU A 35 0.43 -15.85 14.74
CA LEU A 35 -0.97 -15.46 14.82
C LEU A 35 -1.08 -13.95 14.54
N PRO A 36 -2.25 -13.45 14.14
CA PRO A 36 -2.46 -12.04 13.89
C PRO A 36 -2.06 -11.20 15.08
N THR A 37 -1.49 -10.03 14.80
CA THR A 37 -1.05 -9.06 15.80
C THR A 37 -2.19 -8.79 16.79
N PRO A 38 -1.97 -8.95 18.10
CA PRO A 38 -3.00 -8.70 19.10
C PRO A 38 -3.36 -7.21 19.14
N THR A 39 -4.65 -6.94 19.30
CA THR A 39 -5.24 -5.60 19.39
C THR A 39 -5.79 -5.37 20.79
N ALA A 40 -6.08 -4.11 21.15
CA ALA A 40 -6.63 -3.73 22.45
C ALA A 40 -5.83 -4.27 23.66
N LEU A 41 -4.50 -4.34 23.54
CA LEU A 41 -3.59 -4.89 24.56
C LEU A 41 -3.74 -4.21 25.93
N GLY A 42 -4.10 -2.92 25.96
CA GLY A 42 -4.37 -2.19 27.20
C GLY A 42 -5.53 -2.75 28.03
N ASN A 43 -6.44 -3.52 27.42
CA ASN A 43 -7.55 -4.18 28.11
C ASN A 43 -7.19 -5.58 28.63
N GLU A 44 -6.06 -6.12 28.22
CA GLU A 44 -5.70 -7.50 28.49
C GLU A 44 -5.14 -7.71 29.90
N VAL A 45 -5.76 -8.62 30.66
CA VAL A 45 -5.38 -8.91 32.05
C VAL A 45 -3.94 -9.44 32.14
N SER A 46 -3.53 -10.31 31.20
CA SER A 46 -2.15 -10.82 31.16
C SER A 46 -1.13 -9.69 30.99
N ILE A 47 -1.45 -8.69 30.17
CA ILE A 47 -0.59 -7.52 29.93
C ILE A 47 -0.53 -6.65 31.19
N LYS A 48 -1.69 -6.31 31.79
CA LYS A 48 -1.73 -5.51 33.03
C LYS A 48 -0.92 -6.16 34.17
N ASN A 49 -1.03 -7.48 34.33
CA ASN A 49 -0.26 -8.23 35.32
C ASN A 49 1.25 -8.18 35.03
N ALA A 50 1.65 -8.42 33.78
CA ALA A 50 3.06 -8.34 33.39
C ALA A 50 3.64 -6.94 33.63
N LEU A 51 2.91 -5.88 33.31
CA LEU A 51 3.31 -4.50 33.57
C LEU A 51 3.44 -4.21 35.07
N SER A 52 2.52 -4.72 35.90
CA SER A 52 2.61 -4.60 37.35
C SER A 52 3.84 -5.34 37.92
N GLU A 53 4.15 -6.54 37.42
CA GLU A 53 5.36 -7.28 37.82
C GLU A 53 6.63 -6.53 37.42
N ILE A 54 6.68 -5.98 36.20
CA ILE A 54 7.80 -5.15 35.74
C ILE A 54 8.01 -3.97 36.71
N LEU A 55 6.94 -3.25 37.05
CA LEU A 55 7.00 -2.10 37.96
C LEU A 55 7.52 -2.49 39.36
N GLN A 56 7.19 -3.69 39.85
CA GLN A 56 7.68 -4.19 41.14
C GLN A 56 9.14 -4.65 41.08
N LEU A 57 9.60 -5.15 39.94
CA LEU A 57 10.96 -5.64 39.76
C LEU A 57 11.97 -4.53 39.53
N VAL A 58 11.59 -3.43 38.86
CA VAL A 58 12.52 -2.32 38.54
C VAL A 58 13.29 -1.84 39.77
N PRO A 59 12.66 -1.51 40.92
CA PRO A 59 13.39 -1.04 42.11
C PRO A 59 14.32 -2.07 42.77
N SER A 60 14.20 -3.36 42.41
CA SER A 60 15.05 -4.45 42.94
C SER A 60 16.31 -4.70 42.12
N LEU A 61 16.46 -4.02 40.99
CA LEU A 61 17.64 -4.13 40.13
C LEU A 61 18.82 -3.41 40.77
N ASP A 62 20.02 -3.92 40.50
CA ASP A 62 21.29 -3.35 40.97
C ASP A 62 21.67 -2.11 40.14
N ILE A 63 20.86 -1.05 40.28
CA ILE A 63 21.00 0.22 39.55
C ILE A 63 21.27 1.34 40.55
N ASP A 64 22.16 2.28 40.20
CA ASP A 64 22.34 3.52 40.97
C ASP A 64 21.18 4.50 40.75
N PHE A 65 20.07 4.26 41.47
CA PHE A 65 18.88 5.13 41.46
C PHE A 65 19.14 6.53 42.02
N GLN A 66 20.20 6.75 42.80
CA GLN A 66 20.46 8.05 43.40
C GLN A 66 21.07 9.04 42.40
N ASN A 67 21.91 8.55 41.47
CA ASN A 67 22.62 9.38 40.50
C ASN A 67 22.22 9.11 39.04
N THR A 68 21.20 8.28 38.79
CA THR A 68 20.74 7.96 37.43
C THR A 68 19.23 8.17 37.26
N SER A 69 18.86 9.12 36.40
CA SER A 69 17.48 9.33 35.97
C SER A 69 17.19 8.53 34.72
N PHE A 70 15.99 7.96 34.60
CA PHE A 70 15.62 7.20 33.41
C PHE A 70 14.11 7.19 33.15
N SER A 71 13.76 6.87 31.90
CA SER A 71 12.40 6.75 31.40
C SER A 71 12.23 5.43 30.66
N ILE A 72 11.09 4.77 30.87
CA ILE A 72 10.67 3.52 30.22
C ILE A 72 9.34 3.76 29.54
N ASP A 73 9.22 3.37 28.28
CA ASP A 73 7.96 3.43 27.53
C ASP A 73 7.74 2.14 26.75
N ILE A 74 6.55 1.56 26.88
CA ILE A 74 6.08 0.39 26.13
C ILE A 74 4.82 0.83 25.40
N TYR A 75 4.80 0.72 24.08
CA TYR A 75 3.73 1.24 23.23
C TYR A 75 3.30 0.23 22.17
N THR A 76 2.07 0.38 21.68
CA THR A 76 1.54 -0.43 20.56
C THR A 76 1.55 0.36 19.27
N ALA A 77 1.49 -0.35 18.15
CA ALA A 77 1.26 0.24 16.84
C ALA A 77 -0.15 0.85 16.70
N ALA A 78 -1.14 0.34 17.44
CA ALA A 78 -2.55 0.69 17.26
C ALA A 78 -3.01 1.89 18.11
N ASP A 79 -2.36 2.14 19.26
CA ASP A 79 -2.83 3.12 20.25
C ASP A 79 -1.93 4.36 20.29
N GLN A 80 -2.52 5.56 20.36
CA GLN A 80 -1.73 6.79 20.52
C GLN A 80 -1.09 6.92 21.91
N ARG A 81 -1.58 6.18 22.90
CA ARG A 81 -1.04 6.19 24.27
C ARG A 81 -0.19 4.95 24.53
N PRO A 82 0.87 5.06 25.34
CA PRO A 82 1.67 3.90 25.70
C PRO A 82 0.86 2.94 26.57
N LEU A 83 1.17 1.64 26.49
CA LEU A 83 0.67 0.62 27.41
C LEU A 83 1.24 0.83 28.82
N PHE A 84 2.48 1.29 28.88
CA PHE A 84 3.20 1.49 30.12
C PHE A 84 4.20 2.60 29.95
N ASN A 85 4.24 3.47 30.95
CA ASN A 85 5.12 4.60 31.00
C ASN A 85 5.59 4.78 32.45
N TYR A 86 6.90 4.86 32.65
CA TYR A 86 7.51 4.98 33.97
C TYR A 86 8.74 5.86 33.91
N HIS A 87 8.85 6.77 34.88
CA HIS A 87 9.96 7.70 34.99
C HIS A 87 10.54 7.66 36.40
N HIS A 88 11.87 7.60 36.48
CA HIS A 88 12.62 7.70 37.73
C HIS A 88 13.56 8.89 37.66
N SER A 89 13.48 9.78 38.64
CA SER A 89 14.35 10.96 38.74
C SER A 89 15.37 10.76 39.86
N ALA A 90 16.64 10.94 39.52
CA ALA A 90 17.76 10.99 40.46
C ALA A 90 17.73 12.27 41.32
N ALA A 91 18.67 12.38 42.26
CA ALA A 91 18.88 13.61 43.00
C ALA A 91 19.18 14.79 42.05
N TYR A 92 18.66 15.98 42.36
CA TYR A 92 18.85 17.15 41.52
C TYR A 92 20.27 17.72 41.65
N HIS A 93 20.95 17.91 40.52
CA HIS A 93 22.33 18.39 40.46
C HIS A 93 22.47 19.87 40.04
N GLY A 94 21.37 20.64 40.03
CA GLY A 94 21.40 22.08 39.74
C GLY A 94 21.35 22.48 38.26
N HIS A 95 21.13 21.52 37.36
CA HIS A 95 21.06 21.74 35.91
C HIS A 95 19.88 20.97 35.30
N GLY A 96 19.24 21.57 34.28
CA GLY A 96 18.13 20.92 33.56
C GLY A 96 16.89 20.67 34.41
N VAL A 97 16.10 19.67 34.03
CA VAL A 97 14.89 19.26 34.75
C VAL A 97 15.23 18.62 36.10
N GLN A 98 14.40 18.91 37.10
CA GLN A 98 14.42 18.21 38.39
C GLN A 98 13.67 16.87 38.33
N VAL A 99 12.59 16.80 37.54
CA VAL A 99 11.72 15.63 37.42
C VAL A 99 11.59 15.27 35.96
N VAL A 100 11.99 14.04 35.61
CA VAL A 100 11.87 13.51 34.26
C VAL A 100 10.44 13.08 33.94
N ASN A 101 10.01 13.30 32.69
CA ASN A 101 8.69 12.97 32.17
C ASN A 101 8.73 12.64 30.66
N ASP A 102 7.56 12.39 30.06
CA ASP A 102 7.38 12.04 28.63
C ASP A 102 8.10 12.96 27.64
N THR A 103 8.18 14.26 27.97
CA THR A 103 8.74 15.30 27.11
C THR A 103 10.17 15.69 27.49
N THR A 104 10.73 15.09 28.54
CA THR A 104 12.11 15.35 28.94
C THR A 104 13.06 14.92 27.83
N VAL A 105 13.97 15.84 27.46
CA VAL A 105 14.95 15.62 26.41
C VAL A 105 16.20 14.93 26.95
N TYR A 106 16.61 13.86 26.28
CA TYR A 106 17.84 13.11 26.51
C TYR A 106 18.74 13.21 25.27
N ARG A 107 20.05 12.96 25.44
CA ARG A 107 20.87 12.54 24.29
C ARG A 107 20.57 11.09 23.97
N ILE A 108 20.23 10.79 22.72
CA ILE A 108 19.88 9.42 22.30
C ILE A 108 21.07 8.66 21.72
N GLY A 109 22.24 9.30 21.62
CA GLY A 109 23.46 8.68 21.12
C GLY A 109 23.22 7.96 19.78
N SER A 110 23.69 6.73 19.66
CA SER A 110 23.61 5.95 18.42
C SER A 110 22.23 5.51 17.96
N ILE A 111 21.13 5.80 18.69
CA ILE A 111 19.78 5.78 18.08
C ILE A 111 19.70 6.78 16.91
N SER A 112 20.55 7.81 16.89
CA SER A 112 20.69 8.72 15.74
C SER A 112 20.94 7.99 14.40
N LYS A 113 21.63 6.83 14.43
CA LYS A 113 21.83 6.00 13.23
C LYS A 113 20.52 5.45 12.68
N LEU A 114 19.64 4.99 13.57
CA LEU A 114 18.31 4.52 13.19
C LEU A 114 17.53 5.63 12.50
N LEU A 115 17.53 6.84 13.08
CA LEU A 115 16.85 7.99 12.48
C LEU A 115 17.48 8.39 11.14
N THR A 116 18.81 8.34 11.02
CA THR A 116 19.53 8.60 9.77
C THR A 116 19.17 7.60 8.68
N ALA A 117 19.16 6.30 8.98
CA ALA A 117 18.73 5.27 8.03
C ALA A 117 17.27 5.44 7.63
N TYR A 118 16.40 5.77 8.58
CA TYR A 118 14.99 5.99 8.29
C TYR A 118 14.77 7.20 7.37
N VAL A 119 15.39 8.34 7.68
CA VAL A 119 15.32 9.57 6.87
C VAL A 119 15.91 9.35 5.48
N TYR A 120 17.02 8.62 5.37
CA TYR A 120 17.62 8.30 4.07
C TYR A 120 16.63 7.54 3.19
N LEU A 121 15.95 6.52 3.74
CA LEU A 121 14.93 5.76 3.02
C LEU A 121 13.71 6.58 2.63
N LEU A 122 13.29 7.53 3.48
CA LEU A 122 12.18 8.44 3.22
C LEU A 122 12.49 9.42 2.09
N GLU A 123 13.73 9.91 2.02
CA GLU A 123 14.13 10.92 1.05
C GLU A 123 14.44 10.34 -0.33
N VAL A 124 15.21 9.24 -0.39
CA VAL A 124 15.75 8.73 -1.67
C VAL A 124 15.49 7.24 -1.92
N GLY A 125 14.79 6.56 -1.00
CA GLY A 125 14.53 5.12 -1.11
C GLY A 125 15.74 4.25 -0.81
N ASP A 126 15.69 2.97 -1.20
CA ASP A 126 16.74 1.97 -0.98
C ASP A 126 17.37 1.45 -2.27
N VAL A 127 17.13 2.08 -3.41
CA VAL A 127 17.84 1.74 -4.67
C VAL A 127 19.33 2.00 -4.49
N SER A 128 19.71 3.15 -3.95
CA SER A 128 21.10 3.53 -3.72
C SER A 128 21.84 2.66 -2.69
N PHE A 129 21.13 1.82 -1.91
CA PHE A 129 21.77 0.89 -0.98
C PHE A 129 22.68 -0.13 -1.67
N ASN A 130 22.45 -0.39 -2.96
CA ASN A 130 23.27 -1.29 -3.77
C ASN A 130 24.28 -0.56 -4.66
N GLU A 131 24.37 0.76 -4.56
CA GLU A 131 25.26 1.56 -5.41
C GLU A 131 26.51 1.99 -4.63
N PRO A 132 27.70 2.05 -5.29
CA PRO A 132 28.93 2.49 -4.65
C PRO A 132 28.80 3.90 -4.07
N VAL A 133 29.36 4.09 -2.88
CA VAL A 133 29.37 5.39 -2.19
C VAL A 133 30.11 6.46 -3.00
N THR A 134 31.09 6.07 -3.81
CA THR A 134 31.86 6.99 -4.67
C THR A 134 31.02 7.64 -5.77
N GLN A 135 29.84 7.09 -6.09
CA GLN A 135 28.88 7.74 -6.99
C GLN A 135 28.29 9.02 -6.37
N TYR A 136 28.25 9.09 -5.04
CA TYR A 136 27.56 10.15 -4.30
C TYR A 136 28.51 11.04 -3.51
N VAL A 137 29.71 10.55 -3.17
CA VAL A 137 30.70 11.29 -2.39
C VAL A 137 31.96 11.46 -3.23
N THR A 138 32.08 12.63 -3.86
CA THR A 138 33.15 12.96 -4.81
C THR A 138 34.54 12.85 -4.19
N GLU A 139 34.68 13.21 -2.91
CA GLU A 139 35.97 13.12 -2.21
C GLU A 139 36.45 11.67 -2.10
N LEU A 140 35.54 10.70 -1.93
CA LEU A 140 35.90 9.28 -1.93
C LEU A 140 36.23 8.79 -3.34
N ALA A 141 35.55 9.29 -4.36
CA ALA A 141 35.87 8.96 -5.76
C ALA A 141 37.29 9.45 -6.13
N ASP A 142 37.66 10.66 -5.69
CA ASP A 142 38.98 11.22 -5.90
C ASP A 142 40.05 10.42 -5.15
N ILE A 143 39.80 10.07 -3.88
CA ILE A 143 40.69 9.19 -3.10
C ILE A 143 40.88 7.84 -3.80
N SER A 144 39.80 7.18 -4.22
CA SER A 144 39.87 5.92 -4.98
C SER A 144 40.67 6.06 -6.28
N ALA A 145 40.45 7.14 -7.04
CA ALA A 145 41.14 7.37 -8.31
C ALA A 145 42.64 7.62 -8.13
N GLU A 146 43.05 8.33 -7.08
CA GLU A 146 44.46 8.53 -6.72
C GLU A 146 45.13 7.21 -6.32
N LEU A 147 44.52 6.45 -5.40
CA LEU A 147 45.07 5.19 -4.89
C LEU A 147 45.22 4.12 -5.97
N ARG A 148 44.31 4.08 -6.95
CA ARG A 148 44.43 3.21 -8.13
C ARG A 148 45.65 3.54 -8.98
N LYS A 149 46.00 4.82 -9.14
CA LYS A 149 47.20 5.24 -9.89
C LYS A 149 48.49 4.82 -9.18
N GLU A 150 48.49 4.89 -7.85
CA GLU A 150 49.65 4.57 -7.02
C GLU A 150 49.89 3.06 -6.82
N HIS A 151 49.02 2.19 -7.37
CA HIS A 151 49.04 0.74 -7.11
C HIS A 151 49.05 0.44 -5.61
N ALA A 152 48.26 1.21 -4.87
CA ALA A 152 48.23 1.19 -3.42
C ALA A 152 47.78 -0.18 -2.89
N SER A 153 48.43 -0.67 -1.84
CA SER A 153 48.12 -1.99 -1.27
C SER A 153 46.73 -1.98 -0.62
N HIS A 154 45.88 -2.96 -0.95
CA HIS A 154 44.59 -3.20 -0.29
C HIS A 154 44.70 -3.48 1.23
N LEU A 155 45.92 -3.65 1.77
CA LEU A 155 46.17 -3.76 3.21
C LEU A 155 46.29 -2.40 3.92
N ARG A 156 46.50 -1.32 3.17
CA ARG A 156 46.77 0.01 3.71
C ARG A 156 45.68 1.03 3.39
N TYR A 157 44.78 0.71 2.46
CA TYR A 157 43.76 1.65 2.01
C TYR A 157 42.41 0.97 1.81
N VAL A 158 41.36 1.70 2.13
CA VAL A 158 39.98 1.28 1.92
C VAL A 158 39.66 1.37 0.43
N ASP A 159 39.10 0.29 -0.13
CA ASP A 159 38.55 0.29 -1.48
C ASP A 159 37.14 0.88 -1.46
N TRP A 160 37.02 2.18 -1.72
CA TRP A 160 35.73 2.87 -1.67
C TRP A 160 34.83 2.53 -2.87
N ASP A 161 35.38 2.02 -3.97
CA ASP A 161 34.63 1.70 -5.20
C ASP A 161 33.73 0.46 -5.00
N VAL A 162 33.99 -0.38 -4.00
CA VAL A 162 33.15 -1.55 -3.65
C VAL A 162 32.18 -1.29 -2.50
N ILE A 163 32.38 -0.23 -1.71
CA ILE A 163 31.54 0.07 -0.54
C ILE A 163 30.24 0.72 -1.02
N THR A 164 29.10 0.13 -0.69
CA THR A 164 27.78 0.70 -1.00
C THR A 164 27.18 1.50 0.15
N ILE A 165 26.16 2.32 -0.12
CA ILE A 165 25.37 2.99 0.93
C ILE A 165 24.79 1.96 1.91
N GLY A 166 24.30 0.83 1.41
CA GLY A 166 23.78 -0.26 2.24
C GLY A 166 24.86 -0.89 3.11
N ALA A 167 26.11 -1.00 2.63
CA ALA A 167 27.24 -1.47 3.43
C ALA A 167 27.58 -0.52 4.58
N LEU A 168 27.46 0.80 4.38
CA LEU A 168 27.61 1.78 5.45
C LEU A 168 26.48 1.64 6.48
N ALA A 169 25.23 1.55 6.01
CA ALA A 169 24.05 1.45 6.86
C ALA A 169 24.03 0.18 7.72
N SER A 170 24.51 -0.95 7.14
CA SER A 170 24.53 -2.28 7.77
C SER A 170 25.84 -2.64 8.47
N HIS A 171 26.80 -1.72 8.56
CA HIS A 171 28.12 -1.97 9.12
C HIS A 171 28.94 -3.05 8.35
N MET A 172 28.60 -3.35 7.10
CA MET A 172 29.29 -4.32 6.25
C MET A 172 30.41 -3.68 5.40
N ALA A 173 30.72 -2.41 5.60
CA ALA A 173 31.73 -1.70 4.80
C ALA A 173 33.19 -2.05 5.12
N GLY A 174 33.47 -2.71 6.26
CA GLY A 174 34.84 -3.07 6.66
C GLY A 174 35.73 -1.87 7.02
N ILE A 175 35.13 -0.70 7.25
CA ILE A 175 35.83 0.57 7.51
C ILE A 175 36.06 0.82 9.01
N PRO A 176 36.99 1.72 9.38
CA PRO A 176 37.20 2.12 10.76
C PRO A 176 35.93 2.49 11.52
N ARG A 177 35.95 2.21 12.83
CA ARG A 177 34.86 2.57 13.72
C ARG A 177 34.70 4.10 13.88
N ASP A 178 35.80 4.73 14.27
CA ASP A 178 35.90 6.11 14.72
C ASP A 178 37.08 6.80 14.01
N PHE A 179 37.10 8.14 14.08
CA PHE A 179 38.28 8.94 13.71
C PHE A 179 39.50 8.62 14.56
N PRO A 180 40.71 8.92 14.05
CA PRO A 180 41.92 8.90 14.86
C PRO A 180 41.75 9.73 16.15
N SER A 181 42.20 9.17 17.27
CA SER A 181 42.32 9.91 18.52
C SER A 181 43.35 11.05 18.36
N PRO A 182 43.20 12.17 19.07
CA PRO A 182 44.15 13.27 18.98
C PRO A 182 45.55 12.88 19.49
N ALA A 183 46.57 13.61 19.04
CA ALA A 183 47.97 13.39 19.43
C ALA A 183 48.24 13.46 20.96
N SER A 184 47.33 14.00 21.76
CA SER A 184 47.38 13.92 23.22
C SER A 184 47.18 12.49 23.73
N THR A 185 46.32 11.71 23.09
CA THR A 185 46.11 10.30 23.38
C THR A 185 47.35 9.49 23.02
N ASP A 186 47.98 9.76 21.88
CA ASP A 186 49.23 9.08 21.51
C ASP A 186 50.33 9.33 22.54
N ARG A 187 50.47 10.57 23.04
CA ARG A 187 51.40 10.89 24.14
C ARG A 187 51.05 10.19 25.46
N GLN A 188 49.77 9.94 25.73
CA GLN A 188 49.37 9.13 26.89
C GLN A 188 49.74 7.66 26.69
N LEU A 189 49.52 7.11 25.50
CA LEU A 189 49.92 5.74 25.15
C LEU A 189 51.44 5.56 25.19
N GLU A 190 52.21 6.53 24.71
CA GLU A 190 53.68 6.55 24.83
C GLU A 190 54.12 6.44 26.30
N ARG A 191 53.46 7.16 27.21
CA ARG A 191 53.73 7.06 28.66
C ARG A 191 53.36 5.69 29.23
N LEU A 192 52.50 4.93 28.56
CA LEU A 192 52.14 3.55 28.89
C LEU A 192 53.05 2.51 28.22
N GLY A 193 54.12 2.96 27.54
CA GLY A 193 55.13 2.08 26.93
C GLY A 193 54.89 1.73 25.46
N PHE A 194 53.92 2.37 24.80
CA PHE A 194 53.75 2.23 23.35
C PHE A 194 54.88 2.96 22.61
N PRO A 195 55.31 2.49 21.42
CA PRO A 195 56.34 3.17 20.64
C PRO A 195 55.94 4.61 20.29
N PRO A 196 56.90 5.56 20.29
CA PRO A 196 56.60 6.94 19.96
C PRO A 196 56.11 7.08 18.52
N VAL A 197 55.05 7.84 18.32
CA VAL A 197 54.50 8.13 17.00
C VAL A 197 55.27 9.33 16.44
N ARG A 198 55.76 9.24 15.19
CA ARG A 198 56.34 10.42 14.52
C ARG A 198 55.26 11.50 14.50
N ALA A 199 55.61 12.74 14.85
CA ALA A 199 54.71 13.88 14.76
C ALA A 199 54.06 13.88 13.36
N VAL A 200 52.80 13.48 13.28
CA VAL A 200 52.07 13.42 12.03
C VAL A 200 51.54 14.82 11.79
N ASP A 201 51.86 15.43 10.64
CA ASP A 201 51.49 16.81 10.26
C ASP A 201 49.96 17.02 10.07
N PHE A 202 49.12 16.08 10.49
CA PHE A 202 47.67 16.22 10.39
C PHE A 202 47.13 16.88 11.64
N ALA A 203 46.36 17.96 11.46
CA ALA A 203 45.52 18.51 12.51
C ALA A 203 44.47 17.46 12.88
N TYR A 204 44.76 16.67 13.93
CA TYR A 204 43.80 15.72 14.47
C TYR A 204 42.55 16.46 14.94
N CYS A 205 41.43 16.23 14.27
CA CYS A 205 40.11 16.49 14.84
C CYS A 205 39.53 15.13 15.28
N GLY A 206 39.22 15.03 16.56
CA GLY A 206 38.97 13.76 17.25
C GLY A 206 38.53 14.00 18.70
N LYS A 207 38.11 12.94 19.40
CA LYS A 207 37.33 12.89 20.68
C LYS A 207 37.96 13.59 21.91
N SER A 208 38.34 14.85 21.78
CA SER A 208 38.70 15.76 22.86
C SER A 208 38.06 17.12 22.58
N VAL A 209 36.71 17.16 22.66
CA VAL A 209 35.78 18.28 22.97
C VAL A 209 35.97 19.67 22.29
N LEU A 210 37.05 19.94 21.56
CA LEU A 210 37.38 21.29 21.09
C LEU A 210 37.54 21.42 19.57
N TYR A 211 37.60 20.31 18.81
CA TYR A 211 37.74 20.37 17.35
C TYR A 211 37.02 19.22 16.64
N PRO A 212 35.71 19.36 16.32
CA PRO A 212 35.04 18.47 15.38
C PRO A 212 35.57 18.74 13.96
N CYS A 213 35.87 17.68 13.20
CA CYS A 213 36.39 17.83 11.84
C CYS A 213 35.35 18.51 10.96
N ASN A 214 35.78 19.50 10.16
CA ASN A 214 35.01 19.88 8.98
C ASN A 214 35.18 18.81 7.90
N ARG A 215 34.32 18.83 6.89
CA ARG A 215 34.33 17.86 5.78
C ARG A 215 35.70 17.65 5.12
N THR A 216 36.50 18.70 4.91
CA THR A 216 37.87 18.56 4.36
C THR A 216 38.78 17.77 5.29
N ALA A 217 38.87 18.16 6.56
CA ALA A 217 39.70 17.46 7.54
C ALA A 217 39.24 16.02 7.79
N PHE A 218 37.93 15.76 7.68
CA PHE A 218 37.36 14.41 7.70
C PHE A 218 37.95 13.53 6.59
N PHE A 219 37.91 13.98 5.34
CA PHE A 219 38.40 13.20 4.20
C PHE A 219 39.93 13.05 4.22
N ASP A 220 40.66 14.08 4.64
CA ASP A 220 42.11 14.01 4.85
C ASP A 220 42.48 12.95 5.90
N ALA A 221 41.70 12.87 7.00
CA ALA A 221 41.93 11.91 8.06
C ALA A 221 41.62 10.46 7.63
N ILE A 222 40.56 10.21 6.86
CA ILE A 222 40.21 8.85 6.44
C ILE A 222 41.01 8.34 5.24
N ARG A 223 41.59 9.23 4.42
CA ARG A 223 42.46 8.88 3.27
C ARG A 223 43.57 7.90 3.64
N ASN A 224 44.16 8.06 4.82
CA ASN A 224 45.29 7.26 5.30
C ASN A 224 44.88 6.15 6.28
N ARG A 225 43.58 5.87 6.43
CA ARG A 225 43.11 4.80 7.30
C ARG A 225 43.13 3.48 6.55
N HIS A 226 43.70 2.48 7.20
CA HIS A 226 43.67 1.11 6.71
C HIS A 226 42.24 0.54 6.84
N PRO A 227 41.83 -0.37 5.94
CA PRO A 227 40.61 -1.13 6.13
C PRO A 227 40.73 -1.99 7.40
N VAL A 228 39.62 -2.17 8.10
CA VAL A 228 39.54 -3.06 9.27
C VAL A 228 39.33 -4.49 8.81
N GLU A 229 38.53 -4.67 7.75
CA GLU A 229 38.17 -5.94 7.16
C GLU A 229 37.82 -5.72 5.67
N ALA A 230 37.85 -6.78 4.86
CA ALA A 230 37.29 -6.70 3.51
C ALA A 230 35.78 -6.41 3.55
N ALA A 231 35.32 -5.53 2.65
CA ALA A 231 33.91 -5.18 2.55
C ALA A 231 33.06 -6.45 2.32
N PHE A 232 31.89 -6.49 2.97
CA PHE A 232 30.93 -7.58 2.96
C PHE A 232 31.37 -8.90 3.65
N SER A 233 32.55 -8.96 4.28
CA SER A 233 33.00 -10.18 4.97
C SER A 233 32.31 -10.42 6.31
N THR A 234 32.25 -9.41 7.18
CA THR A 234 31.63 -9.49 8.51
C THR A 234 31.23 -8.10 9.00
N PRO A 235 30.17 -7.95 9.81
CA PRO A 235 29.77 -6.64 10.32
C PRO A 235 30.82 -6.05 11.27
N ILE A 236 31.30 -4.85 10.94
CA ILE A 236 32.22 -4.03 11.75
C ILE A 236 31.57 -2.67 12.01
N TYR A 237 31.18 -2.44 13.26
CA TYR A 237 30.47 -1.22 13.68
C TYR A 237 31.26 0.05 13.31
N SER A 238 30.60 0.99 12.66
CA SER A 238 31.21 2.26 12.22
C SER A 238 30.32 3.47 12.44
N ASN A 239 30.85 4.48 13.13
CA ASN A 239 30.25 5.81 13.26
C ASN A 239 30.50 6.64 12.01
N ILE A 240 31.73 6.60 11.49
CA ILE A 240 32.10 7.36 10.29
C ILE A 240 31.28 6.94 9.07
N GLY A 241 30.83 5.69 9.00
CA GLY A 241 29.95 5.23 7.92
C GLY A 241 28.62 6.01 7.85
N TYR A 242 28.06 6.39 9.00
CA TYR A 242 26.82 7.18 9.06
C TYR A 242 27.03 8.66 8.73
N GLN A 243 28.21 9.21 9.00
CA GLN A 243 28.60 10.54 8.54
C GLN A 243 28.77 10.56 7.01
N ILE A 244 29.45 9.57 6.44
CA ILE A 244 29.58 9.42 4.97
C ILE A 244 28.20 9.26 4.33
N MET A 245 27.32 8.48 4.95
CA MET A 245 25.95 8.29 4.46
C MET A 245 25.14 9.59 4.44
N ALA A 246 25.32 10.46 5.45
CA ALA A 246 24.72 11.78 5.43
C ALA A 246 25.31 12.68 4.33
N TYR A 247 26.63 12.68 4.15
CA TYR A 247 27.26 13.41 3.03
C TYR A 247 26.77 12.93 1.65
N ALA A 248 26.55 11.62 1.49
CA ALA A 248 25.95 11.08 0.28
C ALA A 248 24.52 11.61 0.10
N LEU A 249 23.72 11.62 1.16
CA LEU A 249 22.34 12.12 1.12
C LEU A 249 22.28 13.62 0.78
N GLU A 250 23.15 14.42 1.39
CA GLU A 250 23.28 15.86 1.10
C GLU A 250 23.69 16.10 -0.35
N ASN A 251 24.64 15.31 -0.88
CA ASN A 251 25.07 15.41 -2.27
C ASN A 251 23.99 14.98 -3.26
N ILE A 252 23.17 13.97 -2.93
CA ILE A 252 22.04 13.53 -3.76
C ILE A 252 20.96 14.62 -3.84
N THR A 253 20.67 15.27 -2.72
CA THR A 253 19.50 16.15 -2.57
C THR A 253 19.83 17.64 -2.70
N GLY A 254 21.09 18.02 -2.56
CA GLY A 254 21.53 19.42 -2.41
C GLY A 254 21.06 20.09 -1.12
N THR A 255 20.57 19.32 -0.13
CA THR A 255 19.99 19.84 1.12
C THR A 255 20.79 19.36 2.32
N PRO A 256 21.10 20.21 3.32
CA PRO A 256 21.80 19.79 4.54
C PRO A 256 21.02 18.73 5.33
N TYR A 257 21.72 17.75 5.93
CA TYR A 257 21.10 16.65 6.67
C TYR A 257 20.11 17.10 7.77
N PRO A 258 20.38 18.13 8.59
CA PRO A 258 19.43 18.58 9.62
C PRO A 258 18.09 19.03 9.05
N ASP A 259 18.09 19.64 7.86
CA ASP A 259 16.89 20.10 7.19
C ASP A 259 16.08 18.92 6.63
N ILE A 260 16.77 17.91 6.10
CA ILE A 260 16.14 16.66 5.64
C ILE A 260 15.52 15.91 6.84
N LEU A 261 16.26 15.75 7.94
CA LEU A 261 15.74 15.14 9.18
C LEU A 261 14.50 15.88 9.68
N SER A 262 14.51 17.21 9.63
CA SER A 262 13.37 18.03 10.02
C SER A 262 12.16 17.81 9.12
N ARG A 263 12.34 17.95 7.80
CA ARG A 263 11.29 17.86 6.78
C ARG A 263 10.69 16.47 6.66
N GLN A 264 11.50 15.42 6.74
CA GLN A 264 11.06 14.04 6.50
C GLN A 264 10.56 13.33 7.75
N LEU A 265 11.05 13.70 8.94
CA LEU A 265 10.74 12.95 10.16
C LEU A 265 10.13 13.83 11.27
N ILE A 266 10.80 14.92 11.66
CA ILE A 266 10.38 15.73 12.82
C ILE A 266 9.03 16.39 12.57
N ILE A 267 8.87 17.11 11.46
CA ILE A 267 7.65 17.85 11.13
C ILE A 267 6.48 16.88 10.85
N PRO A 268 6.60 15.85 9.99
CA PRO A 268 5.49 14.96 9.67
C PRO A 268 4.96 14.18 10.87
N LEU A 269 5.83 13.79 11.82
CA LEU A 269 5.42 13.06 13.01
C LEU A 269 5.09 13.97 14.21
N GLY A 270 5.32 15.27 14.10
CA GLY A 270 5.10 16.22 15.20
C GLY A 270 6.02 16.00 16.40
N LEU A 271 7.31 15.70 16.16
CA LEU A 271 8.30 15.40 17.20
C LEU A 271 8.78 16.67 17.91
N ASN A 272 8.03 17.13 18.91
CA ASN A 272 8.21 18.45 19.54
C ASN A 272 9.48 18.56 20.42
N SER A 273 10.07 17.44 20.81
CA SER A 273 11.25 17.37 21.70
C SER A 273 12.49 16.83 20.99
N THR A 274 12.39 16.55 19.69
CA THR A 274 13.46 16.00 18.87
C THR A 274 14.17 17.09 18.11
N SER A 275 15.49 17.13 18.20
CA SER A 275 16.29 18.16 17.55
C SER A 275 17.67 17.64 17.18
N TYR A 276 18.18 18.14 16.05
CA TYR A 276 19.57 17.92 15.65
C TYR A 276 20.53 18.80 16.45
N PRO A 277 20.39 20.15 16.48
CA PRO A 277 21.20 20.97 17.37
C PRO A 277 20.77 20.76 18.82
N LYS A 278 21.67 21.07 19.75
CA LYS A 278 21.35 21.16 21.18
C LYS A 278 20.13 22.08 21.40
N PRO A 279 19.14 21.67 22.20
CA PRO A 279 18.04 22.55 22.60
C PRO A 279 18.53 23.90 23.13
N ALA A 280 17.94 25.00 22.65
CA ALA A 280 18.28 26.35 23.08
C ALA A 280 17.91 26.58 24.56
N ASN A 281 16.76 26.04 24.98
CA ASN A 281 16.36 25.97 26.37
C ASN A 281 16.69 24.58 26.93
N ILE A 282 17.54 24.52 27.95
CA ILE A 282 17.94 23.28 28.62
C ILE A 282 17.00 22.89 29.77
N ASP A 283 16.04 23.74 30.13
CA ASP A 283 15.10 23.51 31.24
C ASP A 283 14.16 22.32 30.99
N SER A 284 14.04 21.87 29.74
CA SER A 284 13.30 20.65 29.37
C SER A 284 14.18 19.40 29.25
N SER A 285 15.48 19.51 29.50
CA SER A 285 16.46 18.44 29.32
C SER A 285 16.96 17.89 30.64
N ILE A 286 17.20 16.58 30.71
CA ILE A 286 17.89 15.99 31.86
C ILE A 286 19.40 16.16 31.69
N ILE A 287 20.07 16.70 32.71
CA ILE A 287 21.51 16.90 32.73
C ILE A 287 22.03 16.34 34.07
N PRO A 288 22.69 15.16 34.07
CA PRO A 288 23.02 14.44 35.31
C PRO A 288 24.24 15.00 36.06
N ASP A 289 24.94 15.98 35.49
CA ASP A 289 26.08 16.69 36.09
C ASP A 289 26.14 18.11 35.44
N SER A 290 27.32 18.73 35.29
CA SER A 290 27.45 19.91 34.43
C SER A 290 27.20 19.57 32.94
N PRO A 291 26.75 20.54 32.12
CA PRO A 291 26.58 20.33 30.68
C PRO A 291 27.83 19.76 29.99
N SER A 292 29.02 20.24 30.36
CA SER A 292 30.29 19.76 29.82
C SER A 292 30.71 18.39 30.34
N SER A 293 30.60 18.14 31.65
CA SER A 293 31.03 16.85 32.24
C SER A 293 30.12 15.71 31.82
N SER A 294 28.82 15.95 31.73
CA SER A 294 27.83 14.97 31.25
C SER A 294 27.89 14.74 29.75
N TRP A 295 28.59 15.62 29.02
CA TRP A 295 28.61 15.74 27.56
C TRP A 295 27.25 16.10 26.95
N TYR A 296 26.41 16.80 27.71
CA TYR A 296 25.16 17.34 27.18
C TYR A 296 25.42 18.39 26.08
N ASP A 297 26.38 19.28 26.27
CA ASP A 297 26.67 20.40 25.36
C ASP A 297 27.72 20.11 24.28
N VAL A 298 28.23 18.87 24.22
CA VAL A 298 29.20 18.45 23.21
C VAL A 298 28.56 18.45 21.82
N ASP A 299 29.03 19.34 20.95
CA ASP A 299 28.65 19.39 19.54
C ASP A 299 29.43 18.34 18.75
N THR A 300 28.70 17.36 18.19
CA THR A 300 29.27 16.29 17.35
C THR A 300 29.49 16.72 15.90
N ARG A 301 29.03 17.93 15.50
CA ARG A 301 28.99 18.44 14.12
C ARG A 301 28.58 17.37 13.12
N ASP A 302 29.40 17.16 12.08
CA ASP A 302 29.13 16.27 10.97
C ASP A 302 29.03 14.78 11.39
N GLU A 303 29.46 14.40 12.61
CA GLU A 303 29.20 13.07 13.20
C GLU A 303 27.77 12.97 13.81
N GLY A 304 27.00 14.05 13.78
CA GLY A 304 25.62 14.12 14.28
C GLY A 304 24.68 13.01 13.78
N PRO A 305 24.70 12.62 12.50
CA PRO A 305 23.93 11.48 11.99
C PRO A 305 24.24 10.15 12.71
N ALA A 306 25.43 10.01 13.29
CA ALA A 306 25.83 8.81 14.02
C ALA A 306 25.47 8.86 15.51
N ALA A 307 25.45 10.04 16.17
CA ALA A 307 25.25 10.12 17.62
C ALA A 307 24.69 11.44 18.20
N GLY A 308 24.47 12.47 17.38
CA GLY A 308 24.29 13.85 17.86
C GLY A 308 22.89 14.25 18.27
N ILE A 309 21.86 13.49 17.88
CA ILE A 309 20.45 13.88 18.02
C ILE A 309 20.01 13.86 19.49
N TYR A 310 19.10 14.77 19.83
CA TYR A 310 18.39 14.86 21.10
C TYR A 310 16.92 14.49 20.87
N SER A 311 16.30 13.80 21.82
CA SER A 311 14.88 13.43 21.72
C SER A 311 14.28 13.13 23.09
N SER A 312 12.97 13.04 23.15
CA SER A 312 12.22 12.57 24.31
C SER A 312 11.71 11.15 24.10
N ILE A 313 11.25 10.51 25.18
CA ILE A 313 10.70 9.17 25.08
C ILE A 313 9.37 9.15 24.31
N ALA A 314 8.55 10.20 24.44
CA ALA A 314 7.30 10.33 23.70
C ALA A 314 7.51 10.48 22.18
N ASP A 315 8.56 11.20 21.77
CA ASP A 315 8.90 11.35 20.36
C ASP A 315 9.45 10.03 19.78
N LEU A 316 10.31 9.32 20.51
CA LEU A 316 10.81 8.01 20.06
C LEU A 316 9.70 6.95 20.00
N ARG A 317 8.69 7.02 20.90
CA ARG A 317 7.46 6.23 20.75
C ARG A 317 6.81 6.50 19.40
N ARG A 318 6.65 7.77 19.03
CA ARG A 318 6.02 8.15 17.77
C ARG A 318 6.77 7.64 16.55
N VAL A 319 8.11 7.68 16.59
CA VAL A 319 8.98 7.09 15.56
C VAL A 319 8.81 5.57 15.50
N GLY A 320 8.79 4.88 16.64
CA GLY A 320 8.58 3.43 16.64
C GLY A 320 7.22 3.00 16.11
N GLN A 321 6.18 3.78 16.44
CA GLN A 321 4.83 3.59 15.92
C GLN A 321 4.80 3.76 14.40
N SER A 322 5.41 4.82 13.85
CA SER A 322 5.41 5.05 12.40
C SER A 322 6.09 3.93 11.61
N ILE A 323 7.08 3.26 12.21
CA ILE A 323 7.74 2.08 11.63
C ILE A 323 6.81 0.85 11.70
N LEU A 324 6.20 0.59 12.86
CA LEU A 324 5.32 -0.57 13.06
C LEU A 324 4.02 -0.49 12.24
N THR A 325 3.53 0.72 11.96
CA THR A 325 2.29 0.97 11.19
C THR A 325 2.52 1.23 9.71
N TYR A 326 3.78 1.30 9.25
CA TYR A 326 4.13 1.66 7.88
C TYR A 326 3.62 3.04 7.46
N GLU A 327 3.62 4.00 8.39
CA GLU A 327 2.96 5.29 8.17
C GLU A 327 3.69 6.18 7.15
N LEU A 328 5.03 6.23 7.24
CA LEU A 328 5.83 7.09 6.35
C LEU A 328 6.50 6.32 5.20
N LEU A 329 6.81 5.03 5.41
CA LEU A 329 7.38 4.17 4.37
C LEU A 329 6.34 3.14 3.95
N SER A 330 6.32 2.79 2.67
CA SER A 330 5.44 1.73 2.18
C SER A 330 5.63 0.41 2.97
N PRO A 331 4.58 -0.43 3.09
CA PRO A 331 4.69 -1.68 3.84
C PRO A 331 5.78 -2.61 3.32
N SER A 332 6.00 -2.69 1.99
CA SER A 332 7.03 -3.53 1.39
C SER A 332 8.44 -3.01 1.70
N GLN A 333 8.68 -1.71 1.57
CA GLN A 333 9.96 -1.09 1.85
C GLN A 333 10.34 -1.21 3.33
N THR A 334 9.39 -0.97 4.24
CA THR A 334 9.63 -1.14 5.69
C THR A 334 9.96 -2.59 6.01
N ARG A 335 9.19 -3.56 5.50
CA ARG A 335 9.44 -4.99 5.73
C ARG A 335 10.80 -5.44 5.21
N ARG A 336 11.27 -4.88 4.09
CA ARG A 336 12.62 -5.13 3.54
C ARG A 336 13.70 -4.52 4.41
N TRP A 337 13.52 -3.27 4.86
CA TRP A 337 14.49 -2.55 5.68
C TRP A 337 14.74 -3.23 7.04
N ILE A 338 13.70 -3.75 7.67
CA ILE A 338 13.81 -4.46 8.95
C ILE A 338 14.24 -5.94 8.75
N LYS A 339 14.90 -6.33 7.66
CA LYS A 339 15.45 -7.69 7.53
C LYS A 339 16.90 -7.76 8.00
N PRO A 340 17.34 -8.93 8.52
CA PRO A 340 18.77 -9.16 8.77
C PRO A 340 19.57 -9.07 7.47
N ILE A 341 20.77 -8.50 7.57
CA ILE A 341 21.75 -8.41 6.48
C ILE A 341 22.86 -9.44 6.69
N SER A 342 23.35 -9.61 7.91
CA SER A 342 24.44 -10.54 8.21
C SER A 342 24.31 -11.19 9.58
N PHE A 343 24.80 -12.42 9.70
CA PHE A 343 24.94 -13.09 10.97
C PHE A 343 26.16 -12.56 11.72
N THR A 344 26.13 -12.68 13.05
CA THR A 344 27.34 -12.53 13.87
C THR A 344 27.84 -13.90 14.32
N ALA A 345 28.98 -13.94 15.02
CA ALA A 345 29.44 -15.16 15.65
C ALA A 345 28.53 -15.62 16.82
N ASP A 346 27.69 -14.74 17.35
CA ASP A 346 26.67 -15.08 18.34
C ASP A 346 25.37 -15.47 17.62
N PRO A 347 24.87 -16.72 17.77
CA PRO A 347 23.63 -17.15 17.13
C PRO A 347 22.37 -16.44 17.67
N GLN A 348 22.50 -15.64 18.73
CA GLN A 348 21.42 -14.83 19.29
C GLN A 348 21.35 -13.43 18.68
N VAL A 349 22.32 -13.03 17.86
CA VAL A 349 22.41 -11.66 17.34
C VAL A 349 22.74 -11.66 15.85
N VAL A 350 21.96 -10.89 15.10
CA VAL A 350 22.18 -10.60 13.68
C VAL A 350 22.16 -9.10 13.44
N VAL A 351 22.80 -8.65 12.36
CA VAL A 351 22.95 -7.23 12.03
C VAL A 351 22.08 -6.89 10.82
N GLY A 352 21.29 -5.83 10.96
CA GLY A 352 20.54 -5.16 9.88
C GLY A 352 21.09 -3.76 9.63
N ALA A 353 20.29 -2.87 9.02
CA ALA A 353 20.74 -1.53 8.61
C ALA A 353 19.94 -0.40 9.29
N PRO A 354 20.21 0.03 10.55
CA PRO A 354 21.34 -0.29 11.43
C PRO A 354 21.00 -1.31 12.54
N TRP A 355 19.94 -2.09 12.37
CA TRP A 355 19.38 -2.88 13.46
C TRP A 355 20.39 -3.85 14.11
N GLU A 356 20.47 -3.79 15.43
CA GLU A 356 21.04 -4.83 16.28
C GLU A 356 19.88 -5.80 16.59
N ILE A 357 19.74 -6.85 15.80
CA ILE A 357 18.57 -7.73 15.85
C ILE A 357 18.89 -8.88 16.80
N ALA A 358 18.22 -8.91 17.94
CA ALA A 358 18.45 -9.91 18.99
C ALA A 358 17.31 -10.94 19.00
N ARG A 359 17.64 -12.18 19.32
CA ARG A 359 16.65 -13.23 19.54
C ARG A 359 15.87 -12.92 20.82
N VAL A 360 14.55 -13.09 20.77
CA VAL A 360 13.70 -12.93 21.95
C VAL A 360 13.92 -14.11 22.91
N PRO A 361 14.29 -13.86 24.17
CA PRO A 361 14.46 -14.92 25.15
C PRO A 361 13.14 -15.64 25.46
N SER A 362 13.22 -16.91 25.86
CA SER A 362 12.13 -17.65 26.51
C SER A 362 10.86 -17.90 25.67
N THR A 363 10.95 -17.80 24.34
CA THR A 363 9.87 -18.24 23.45
C THR A 363 10.16 -19.66 22.93
N ASN A 364 9.14 -20.52 22.88
CA ASN A 364 9.26 -21.85 22.29
C ASN A 364 9.49 -21.82 20.77
N ARG A 365 9.31 -20.64 20.14
CA ARG A 365 9.57 -20.35 18.73
C ARG A 365 10.71 -19.35 18.57
N THR A 366 11.30 -19.27 17.37
CA THR A 366 12.34 -18.28 17.07
C THR A 366 11.71 -16.93 16.71
N SER A 367 11.53 -16.06 17.70
CA SER A 367 11.11 -14.66 17.50
C SER A 367 12.31 -13.71 17.64
N TRP A 368 12.24 -12.54 16.98
CA TRP A 368 13.33 -11.55 16.96
C TRP A 368 12.84 -10.16 17.35
N MET A 369 13.68 -9.42 18.07
CA MET A 369 13.49 -8.01 18.39
C MET A 369 14.50 -7.17 17.60
N TYR A 370 14.03 -6.07 17.03
CA TYR A 370 14.84 -5.16 16.23
C TYR A 370 15.27 -4.01 17.11
N THR A 371 16.53 -4.00 17.52
CA THR A 371 17.01 -3.04 18.53
C THR A 371 18.02 -2.06 17.96
N LYS A 372 18.15 -0.92 18.64
CA LYS A 372 19.31 -0.04 18.48
C LYS A 372 19.68 0.56 19.82
N GLY A 373 20.88 0.25 20.29
CA GLY A 373 21.49 0.90 21.45
C GLY A 373 22.15 2.23 21.11
N GLY A 374 22.22 3.12 22.09
CA GLY A 374 22.92 4.40 22.01
C GLY A 374 23.66 4.73 23.29
N LYS A 375 24.88 5.28 23.16
CA LYS A 375 25.64 5.83 24.30
C LYS A 375 26.41 7.06 23.85
N LEU A 376 26.33 8.14 24.64
CA LEU A 376 27.15 9.33 24.48
C LEU A 376 27.31 10.01 25.84
N GLY A 377 28.54 10.19 26.33
CA GLY A 377 28.78 10.73 27.67
C GLY A 377 28.08 9.93 28.76
N MET A 378 27.34 10.63 29.63
CA MET A 378 26.53 10.05 30.71
C MET A 378 25.13 9.61 30.27
N TYR A 379 24.86 9.52 28.96
CA TYR A 379 23.57 9.12 28.41
C TYR A 379 23.66 7.74 27.76
N SER A 380 22.69 6.89 28.06
CA SER A 380 22.49 5.59 27.43
C SER A 380 21.03 5.45 27.00
N SER A 381 20.80 4.76 25.89
CA SER A 381 19.45 4.54 25.36
C SER A 381 19.33 3.21 24.64
N LEU A 382 18.12 2.68 24.58
CA LEU A 382 17.75 1.54 23.77
C LEU A 382 16.35 1.75 23.21
N MET A 383 16.20 1.49 21.92
CA MET A 383 14.90 1.34 21.27
C MET A 383 14.80 -0.09 20.74
N ALA A 384 13.65 -0.73 20.89
CA ALA A 384 13.38 -2.08 20.43
C ALA A 384 11.98 -2.17 19.81
N LEU A 385 11.87 -2.84 18.67
CA LEU A 385 10.60 -3.17 18.02
C LEU A 385 10.36 -4.69 18.06
N LEU A 386 9.13 -5.08 18.32
CA LEU A 386 8.61 -6.45 18.35
C LEU A 386 7.47 -6.57 17.32
N PRO A 387 7.77 -6.64 16.01
CA PRO A 387 6.76 -6.55 14.94
C PRO A 387 5.72 -7.67 15.00
N ASP A 388 6.11 -8.87 15.42
CA ASP A 388 5.19 -10.02 15.53
C ASP A 388 3.99 -9.73 16.44
N TRP A 389 4.16 -8.81 17.41
CA TRP A 389 3.10 -8.38 18.33
C TRP A 389 2.72 -6.91 18.18
N GLY A 390 3.30 -6.18 17.22
CA GLY A 390 3.00 -4.76 17.01
C GLY A 390 3.33 -3.89 18.22
N VAL A 391 4.40 -4.22 18.96
CA VAL A 391 4.81 -3.52 20.20
C VAL A 391 6.20 -2.93 20.03
N GLY A 392 6.43 -1.75 20.62
CA GLY A 392 7.74 -1.16 20.78
C GLY A 392 8.06 -0.89 22.26
N LEU A 393 9.36 -0.83 22.55
CA LEU A 393 9.94 -0.53 23.86
C LEU A 393 11.02 0.52 23.67
N THR A 394 11.08 1.50 24.56
CA THR A 394 12.18 2.47 24.63
C THR A 394 12.60 2.69 26.08
N VAL A 395 13.91 2.74 26.31
CA VAL A 395 14.52 3.06 27.60
C VAL A 395 15.56 4.15 27.39
N LEU A 396 15.42 5.28 28.10
CA LEU A 396 16.36 6.41 28.07
C LEU A 396 16.91 6.62 29.47
N ALA A 397 18.23 6.76 29.61
CA ALA A 397 18.89 6.93 30.90
C ALA A 397 19.97 8.01 30.84
N ALA A 398 20.09 8.78 31.93
CA ALA A 398 21.09 9.83 32.12
C ALA A 398 21.64 9.77 33.55
N GLY A 399 22.95 9.51 33.69
CA GLY A 399 23.57 9.31 34.99
C GLY A 399 24.86 8.49 34.94
N THR A 400 25.48 8.31 36.11
CA THR A 400 26.69 7.50 36.29
C THR A 400 26.48 6.04 35.90
N ASP A 401 25.27 5.52 36.12
CA ASP A 401 24.89 4.13 35.83
C ASP A 401 23.84 4.02 34.71
N ALA A 402 23.78 5.01 33.81
CA ALA A 402 22.94 4.92 32.61
C ALA A 402 23.17 3.62 31.80
N PRO A 403 24.41 3.10 31.65
CA PRO A 403 24.65 1.79 31.03
C PRO A 403 24.01 0.61 31.78
N GLY A 404 24.01 0.61 33.12
CA GLY A 404 23.37 -0.44 33.93
C GLY A 404 21.86 -0.50 33.71
N VAL A 405 21.21 0.67 33.69
CA VAL A 405 19.78 0.81 33.37
C VAL A 405 19.44 0.15 32.04
N VAL A 406 20.16 0.51 30.97
CA VAL A 406 19.91 -0.02 29.61
C VAL A 406 20.34 -1.48 29.47
N GLY A 407 21.29 -1.96 30.28
CA GLY A 407 21.72 -3.36 30.30
C GLY A 407 20.75 -4.32 31.01
N MET A 408 19.99 -3.84 31.99
CA MET A 408 19.15 -4.71 32.85
C MET A 408 17.64 -4.58 32.57
N ILE A 409 17.12 -3.36 32.49
CA ILE A 409 15.66 -3.12 32.41
C ILE A 409 15.01 -3.77 31.17
N PRO A 410 15.55 -3.64 29.95
CA PRO A 410 14.95 -4.24 28.76
C PRO A 410 14.80 -5.76 28.86
N GLY A 411 15.79 -6.44 29.45
CA GLY A 411 15.74 -7.89 29.67
C GLY A 411 14.58 -8.31 30.58
N VAL A 412 14.37 -7.58 31.68
CA VAL A 412 13.24 -7.79 32.58
C VAL A 412 11.92 -7.59 31.85
N ILE A 413 11.79 -6.48 31.12
CA ILE A 413 10.57 -6.15 30.36
C ILE A 413 10.24 -7.26 29.38
N VAL A 414 11.19 -7.64 28.51
CA VAL A 414 10.97 -8.67 27.49
C VAL A 414 10.60 -10.01 28.14
N SER A 415 11.28 -10.41 29.23
CA SER A 415 11.02 -11.68 29.91
C SER A 415 9.60 -11.82 30.49
N LYS A 416 8.96 -10.70 30.83
CA LYS A 416 7.60 -10.65 31.40
C LYS A 416 6.54 -10.34 30.36
N LEU A 417 6.83 -9.40 29.46
CA LEU A 417 5.88 -8.88 28.49
C LEU A 417 5.63 -9.87 27.36
N VAL A 418 6.67 -10.52 26.81
CA VAL A 418 6.51 -11.38 25.64
C VAL A 418 5.59 -12.58 25.92
N PRO A 419 5.72 -13.33 27.03
CA PRO A 419 4.76 -14.39 27.35
C PRO A 419 3.32 -13.88 27.47
N ALA A 420 3.13 -12.66 27.99
CA ALA A 420 1.81 -12.03 28.10
C ALA A 420 1.24 -11.61 26.74
N LEU A 421 2.09 -11.16 25.81
CA LEU A 421 1.74 -10.84 24.42
C LEU A 421 1.36 -12.10 23.63
N GLU A 422 2.11 -13.19 23.78
CA GLU A 422 1.75 -14.49 23.20
C GLU A 422 0.39 -14.98 23.70
N GLN A 423 0.12 -14.88 25.00
CA GLN A 423 -1.18 -15.23 25.57
C GLN A 423 -2.31 -14.34 25.04
N ALA A 424 -2.06 -13.04 24.86
CA ALA A 424 -3.03 -12.12 24.26
C ALA A 424 -3.34 -12.51 22.81
N ALA A 425 -2.31 -12.74 21.99
CA ALA A 425 -2.47 -13.18 20.60
C ALA A 425 -3.24 -14.51 20.50
N LYS A 426 -2.91 -15.50 21.33
CA LYS A 426 -3.63 -16.79 21.40
C LYS A 426 -5.10 -16.60 21.79
N ARG A 427 -5.40 -15.75 22.78
CA ARG A 427 -6.79 -15.50 23.22
C ARG A 427 -7.60 -14.75 22.17
N GLN A 428 -7.03 -13.74 21.52
CA GLN A 428 -7.65 -13.08 20.37
C GLN A 428 -7.93 -14.09 19.26
N ALA A 429 -6.91 -14.87 18.87
CA ALA A 429 -7.06 -15.83 17.78
C ALA A 429 -8.10 -16.93 18.07
N ARG A 430 -8.22 -17.35 19.34
CA ARG A 430 -9.30 -18.27 19.78
C ARG A 430 -10.68 -17.70 19.56
N ARG A 431 -10.87 -16.43 19.92
CA ARG A 431 -12.16 -15.75 19.79
C ARG A 431 -12.50 -15.48 18.34
N SER A 432 -11.50 -15.08 17.54
CA SER A 432 -11.70 -14.64 16.16
C SER A 432 -11.76 -15.79 15.16
N TYR A 433 -10.94 -16.85 15.30
CA TYR A 433 -10.73 -17.84 14.22
C TYR A 433 -10.98 -19.29 14.63
N SER A 434 -11.11 -19.61 15.92
CA SER A 434 -11.36 -21.01 16.32
C SER A 434 -12.84 -21.34 16.15
N GLY A 435 -13.13 -22.44 15.47
CA GLY A 435 -14.51 -22.79 15.14
C GLY A 435 -14.61 -23.86 14.07
N ARG A 436 -15.85 -24.20 13.74
CA ARG A 436 -16.19 -25.09 12.63
C ARG A 436 -16.74 -24.22 11.49
N TYR A 437 -16.17 -24.39 10.31
CA TYR A 437 -16.58 -23.76 9.07
C TYR A 437 -17.19 -24.82 8.17
N GLY A 438 -18.32 -24.53 7.53
CA GLY A 438 -19.03 -25.50 6.69
C GLY A 438 -19.77 -26.61 7.46
N ASP A 439 -20.18 -27.67 6.76
CA ASP A 439 -21.08 -28.72 7.25
C ASP A 439 -20.39 -30.07 7.48
N GLY A 440 -21.15 -31.12 7.81
CA GLY A 440 -20.63 -32.46 8.11
C GLY A 440 -19.90 -33.14 6.95
N ARG A 441 -20.12 -32.67 5.71
CA ARG A 441 -19.62 -33.26 4.46
C ARG A 441 -18.54 -32.38 3.81
N ASN A 442 -18.71 -31.07 3.86
CA ASN A 442 -17.78 -30.05 3.36
C ASN A 442 -17.51 -29.05 4.49
N GLY A 443 -16.49 -29.31 5.29
CA GLY A 443 -16.22 -28.46 6.45
C GLY A 443 -14.84 -28.64 7.05
N MET A 444 -14.41 -27.63 7.79
CA MET A 444 -13.10 -27.55 8.41
C MET A 444 -13.23 -27.06 9.84
N LYS A 445 -12.37 -27.55 10.73
CA LYS A 445 -12.29 -27.09 12.12
C LYS A 445 -10.93 -26.48 12.42
N LEU A 446 -10.91 -25.20 12.79
CA LEU A 446 -9.72 -24.49 13.21
C LEU A 446 -9.66 -24.38 14.74
N ALA A 447 -8.46 -24.49 15.30
CA ALA A 447 -8.22 -24.31 16.73
C ALA A 447 -6.81 -23.76 17.02
N VAL A 448 -6.72 -22.87 18.01
CA VAL A 448 -5.45 -22.51 18.64
C VAL A 448 -5.06 -23.60 19.64
N GLN A 449 -3.87 -24.18 19.46
CA GLN A 449 -3.28 -25.18 20.37
C GLN A 449 -2.13 -24.52 21.14
N ASP A 450 -2.13 -24.58 22.48
CA ASP A 450 -1.22 -23.77 23.29
C ASP A 450 0.26 -24.05 23.05
N ASP A 451 0.61 -25.31 22.76
CA ASP A 451 2.00 -25.75 22.61
C ASP A 451 2.48 -25.74 21.15
N LEU A 452 1.65 -25.31 20.20
CA LEU A 452 1.96 -25.36 18.76
C LEU A 452 1.77 -23.98 18.10
N PRO A 453 2.59 -23.64 17.08
CA PRO A 453 2.52 -22.34 16.40
C PRO A 453 1.30 -22.23 15.48
N GLY A 454 0.81 -21.03 15.16
CA GLY A 454 -0.25 -20.83 14.17
C GLY A 454 -1.62 -21.46 14.48
N LEU A 455 -2.57 -21.28 13.57
CA LEU A 455 -3.92 -21.88 13.67
C LEU A 455 -3.87 -23.32 13.18
N GLY A 456 -4.21 -24.28 14.05
CA GLY A 456 -4.25 -25.68 13.68
C GLY A 456 -5.54 -26.02 12.95
N VAL A 457 -5.44 -26.64 11.77
CA VAL A 457 -6.56 -27.40 11.21
C VAL A 457 -6.62 -28.72 11.96
N THR A 458 -7.78 -29.03 12.56
CA THR A 458 -7.97 -30.23 13.40
C THR A 458 -8.91 -31.25 12.77
N SER A 459 -9.64 -30.84 11.73
CA SER A 459 -10.49 -31.69 10.90
C SER A 459 -10.75 -30.94 9.59
N TRP A 460 -10.70 -31.64 8.46
CA TRP A 460 -11.03 -31.07 7.17
C TRP A 460 -11.63 -32.15 6.27
N LEU A 461 -12.89 -31.95 5.88
CA LEU A 461 -13.67 -32.85 5.04
C LEU A 461 -14.07 -32.13 3.75
N VAL A 462 -13.89 -32.80 2.62
CA VAL A 462 -14.39 -32.38 1.30
C VAL A 462 -15.14 -33.56 0.69
N ASP A 463 -16.43 -33.37 0.42
CA ASP A 463 -17.37 -34.41 -0.01
C ASP A 463 -17.35 -35.67 0.89
N GLY A 464 -17.16 -35.47 2.20
CA GLY A 464 -17.07 -36.53 3.21
C GLY A 464 -15.72 -37.27 3.25
N ARG A 465 -14.73 -36.89 2.44
CA ARG A 465 -13.37 -37.45 2.47
C ARG A 465 -12.46 -36.64 3.40
N ASP A 466 -11.63 -37.34 4.17
CA ASP A 466 -10.62 -36.72 5.01
C ASP A 466 -9.47 -36.15 4.16
N MET A 467 -9.26 -34.85 4.28
CA MET A 467 -8.21 -34.16 3.56
C MET A 467 -6.82 -34.40 4.16
N PHE A 468 -6.70 -34.88 5.39
CA PHE A 468 -5.40 -35.25 5.97
C PHE A 468 -4.72 -36.38 5.20
N ASP A 469 -5.48 -37.40 4.81
CA ASP A 469 -4.98 -38.51 3.99
C ASP A 469 -4.61 -38.02 2.57
N SER A 470 -5.43 -37.14 2.01
CA SER A 470 -5.22 -36.60 0.67
C SER A 470 -3.98 -35.71 0.62
N ILE A 471 -3.81 -34.82 1.60
CA ILE A 471 -2.62 -33.98 1.72
C ILE A 471 -1.39 -34.84 1.97
N ARG A 472 -1.46 -35.88 2.82
CA ARG A 472 -0.35 -36.83 3.02
C ARG A 472 0.14 -37.38 1.67
N LEU A 473 -0.78 -37.85 0.85
CA LEU A 473 -0.47 -38.38 -0.48
C LEU A 473 0.18 -37.32 -1.37
N MET A 474 -0.31 -36.08 -1.35
CA MET A 474 0.24 -34.99 -2.16
C MET A 474 1.65 -34.58 -1.75
N ILE A 475 1.94 -34.50 -0.44
CA ILE A 475 3.23 -34.01 0.05
C ILE A 475 4.29 -35.10 0.19
N SER A 476 3.89 -36.37 0.33
CA SER A 476 4.83 -37.48 0.52
C SER A 476 4.81 -38.55 -0.57
N GLU A 477 3.98 -38.36 -1.59
CA GLU A 477 3.72 -39.34 -2.67
C GLU A 477 3.23 -40.71 -2.16
N SER A 478 2.84 -40.80 -0.88
CA SER A 478 2.35 -42.00 -0.23
C SER A 478 1.17 -41.69 0.69
N SER A 479 0.11 -42.50 0.60
CA SER A 479 -1.03 -42.44 1.53
C SER A 479 -0.77 -43.21 2.83
N THR A 480 0.40 -43.83 2.99
CA THR A 480 0.77 -44.65 4.16
C THR A 480 2.14 -44.28 4.71
N GLY A 481 2.39 -44.52 6.00
CA GLY A 481 3.69 -44.33 6.65
C GLY A 481 3.55 -43.85 8.10
N SER A 482 4.69 -43.70 8.78
CA SER A 482 4.74 -43.18 10.15
C SER A 482 4.52 -41.66 10.19
N GLY A 483 4.17 -41.14 11.38
CA GLY A 483 3.93 -39.72 11.63
C GLY A 483 2.53 -39.22 11.22
N ASN A 484 2.11 -38.12 11.83
CA ASN A 484 0.80 -37.48 11.62
C ASN A 484 0.93 -36.23 10.76
N VAL A 485 0.02 -36.00 9.82
CA VAL A 485 -0.02 -34.74 9.06
C VAL A 485 -0.42 -33.59 10.00
N SER A 486 0.41 -32.55 10.05
CA SER A 486 0.11 -31.26 10.65
C SER A 486 -0.20 -30.27 9.54
N MET A 487 -1.27 -29.49 9.74
CA MET A 487 -1.68 -28.41 8.85
C MET A 487 -1.87 -27.16 9.70
N ARG A 488 -1.01 -26.18 9.51
CA ARG A 488 -1.01 -24.97 10.35
C ARG A 488 -1.08 -23.73 9.48
N LEU A 489 -2.07 -22.89 9.73
CA LEU A 489 -2.29 -21.64 8.98
C LEU A 489 -1.51 -20.50 9.64
N TYR A 490 -0.80 -19.75 8.82
CA TYR A 490 -0.06 -18.55 9.19
C TYR A 490 -0.53 -17.34 8.38
N PRO A 491 -0.64 -16.15 9.01
CA PRO A 491 -1.06 -14.94 8.31
C PRO A 491 0.04 -14.48 7.33
N THR A 492 -0.36 -14.11 6.11
CA THR A 492 0.59 -13.59 5.10
C THR A 492 0.85 -12.10 5.25
N GLY A 493 -0.03 -11.38 5.96
CA GLY A 493 -0.07 -9.93 6.02
C GLY A 493 -0.75 -9.28 4.79
N LEU A 494 -1.22 -10.05 3.81
CA LEU A 494 -2.04 -9.57 2.70
C LEU A 494 -3.51 -9.52 3.12
N GLN A 495 -4.17 -8.41 2.80
CA GLN A 495 -5.57 -8.17 3.16
C GLN A 495 -6.23 -7.22 2.15
N THR A 496 -7.54 -7.35 1.97
CA THR A 496 -8.37 -6.39 1.23
C THR A 496 -9.63 -6.05 2.02
N GLN A 497 -10.20 -4.87 1.76
CA GLN A 497 -11.45 -4.40 2.36
C GLN A 497 -12.56 -4.45 1.31
N ILE A 498 -13.72 -5.00 1.69
CA ILE A 498 -14.92 -5.00 0.86
C ILE A 498 -15.94 -4.04 1.49
N ASP A 499 -16.37 -3.06 0.70
CA ASP A 499 -17.50 -2.16 0.96
C ASP A 499 -17.60 -1.64 2.41
N GLY A 500 -16.46 -1.24 2.97
CA GLY A 500 -16.34 -0.57 4.26
C GLY A 500 -16.75 -1.38 5.49
N LYS A 501 -16.93 -2.71 5.40
CA LYS A 501 -17.40 -3.52 6.55
C LYS A 501 -16.77 -4.89 6.76
N ALA A 502 -16.21 -5.54 5.72
CA ALA A 502 -15.62 -6.87 5.86
C ALA A 502 -14.18 -6.90 5.33
N LYS A 503 -13.28 -7.44 6.15
CA LYS A 503 -11.85 -7.57 5.85
C LYS A 503 -11.58 -9.00 5.40
N ILE A 504 -11.05 -9.19 4.19
CA ILE A 504 -10.56 -10.50 3.76
C ILE A 504 -9.06 -10.57 4.05
N GLU A 505 -8.65 -11.59 4.78
CA GLU A 505 -7.26 -11.84 5.14
C GLU A 505 -6.73 -13.06 4.41
N SER A 506 -5.52 -12.98 3.86
CA SER A 506 -4.85 -14.12 3.24
C SER A 506 -3.94 -14.85 4.22
N TRP A 507 -4.05 -16.17 4.18
CA TRP A 507 -3.34 -17.11 5.03
C TRP A 507 -2.67 -18.18 4.16
N ARG A 508 -1.56 -18.73 4.66
CA ARG A 508 -0.88 -19.87 4.05
C ARG A 508 -0.82 -21.04 5.02
N ALA A 509 -1.15 -22.22 4.54
CA ALA A 509 -0.97 -23.46 5.29
C ALA A 509 0.47 -23.98 5.12
N VAL A 510 1.09 -24.39 6.22
CA VAL A 510 2.28 -25.25 6.17
C VAL A 510 1.82 -26.68 6.44
N TYR A 511 2.18 -27.58 5.54
CA TYR A 511 1.90 -29.01 5.62
C TYR A 511 3.17 -29.79 5.96
N GLU A 512 3.13 -30.55 7.05
CA GLU A 512 4.26 -31.33 7.56
C GLU A 512 3.77 -32.69 8.06
N ILE A 513 4.60 -33.73 7.97
CA ILE A 513 4.42 -35.03 8.63
C ILE A 513 5.23 -35.01 9.92
N ILE A 514 4.54 -34.90 11.05
CA ILE A 514 5.17 -34.87 12.37
C ILE A 514 5.37 -36.29 12.87
N ASP A 515 6.61 -36.70 13.02
CA ASP A 515 7.01 -38.00 13.54
C ASP A 515 8.06 -37.82 14.63
N ALA A 516 7.73 -38.22 15.86
CA ALA A 516 8.62 -38.09 17.02
C ALA A 516 9.91 -38.92 16.90
N SER A 517 9.95 -39.90 15.99
CA SER A 517 11.15 -40.68 15.66
C SER A 517 12.04 -39.99 14.62
N SER A 518 11.56 -38.94 13.95
CA SER A 518 12.38 -38.12 13.07
C SER A 518 13.54 -37.53 13.86
N PRO A 519 14.76 -37.45 13.28
CA PRO A 519 15.82 -36.67 13.89
C PRO A 519 15.27 -35.29 14.22
N SER A 520 15.63 -34.75 15.39
CA SER A 520 15.42 -33.34 15.70
C SER A 520 16.29 -32.52 14.74
N SER A 521 15.83 -32.36 13.52
CA SER A 521 16.45 -31.53 12.51
C SER A 521 16.39 -30.10 13.04
N SER A 522 17.53 -29.46 13.21
CA SER A 522 17.62 -28.02 13.47
C SER A 522 17.27 -27.19 12.23
N TYR A 523 16.95 -27.83 11.10
CA TYR A 523 16.68 -27.18 9.83
C TYR A 523 15.16 -27.07 9.59
N CYS A 524 14.66 -25.85 9.70
CA CYS A 524 13.29 -25.50 9.31
C CYS A 524 13.19 -25.34 7.78
N ALA A 525 12.52 -26.25 7.09
CA ALA A 525 12.41 -26.23 5.63
C ALA A 525 11.01 -25.84 5.13
N SER A 526 10.09 -25.45 6.01
CA SER A 526 8.70 -25.12 5.63
C SER A 526 8.60 -24.00 4.58
N TRP A 527 9.60 -23.11 4.51
CA TRP A 527 9.65 -22.06 3.50
C TRP A 527 9.84 -22.57 2.07
N PHE A 528 10.31 -23.81 1.86
CA PHE A 528 10.40 -24.43 0.53
C PHE A 528 9.08 -25.09 0.09
N SER A 529 8.17 -25.39 1.02
CA SER A 529 6.98 -26.21 0.72
C SER A 529 5.71 -25.39 0.49
N VAL A 530 5.65 -24.15 0.97
CA VAL A 530 4.53 -23.24 0.68
C VAL A 530 4.45 -22.99 -0.83
N ASP A 531 3.23 -22.98 -1.38
CA ASP A 531 2.93 -22.86 -2.82
C ASP A 531 3.44 -24.02 -3.71
N SER A 532 4.01 -25.08 -3.13
CA SER A 532 4.58 -26.19 -3.92
C SER A 532 3.53 -27.17 -4.47
N VAL A 533 2.37 -27.29 -3.80
CA VAL A 533 1.28 -28.17 -4.20
C VAL A 533 0.12 -27.34 -4.76
N THR A 534 -0.15 -27.50 -6.05
CA THR A 534 -1.21 -26.77 -6.75
C THR A 534 -2.28 -27.70 -7.27
N TYR A 535 -3.52 -27.20 -7.34
CA TYR A 535 -4.64 -27.85 -8.00
C TYR A 535 -5.28 -26.82 -8.94
N GLY A 536 -5.37 -27.14 -10.24
CA GLY A 536 -5.86 -26.19 -11.24
C GLY A 536 -4.97 -24.94 -11.43
N GLY A 537 -3.68 -25.03 -11.09
CA GLY A 537 -2.73 -23.91 -11.17
C GLY A 537 -2.78 -22.94 -9.99
N VAL A 538 -3.60 -23.22 -8.98
CA VAL A 538 -3.69 -22.43 -7.74
C VAL A 538 -3.26 -23.30 -6.56
N SER A 539 -2.54 -22.70 -5.62
CA SER A 539 -1.99 -23.38 -4.46
C SER A 539 -3.08 -23.89 -3.51
N ILE A 540 -2.97 -25.15 -3.07
CA ILE A 540 -3.97 -25.75 -2.15
C ILE A 540 -3.79 -25.26 -0.70
N ASP A 541 -2.62 -24.69 -0.42
CA ASP A 541 -2.26 -24.07 0.85
C ASP A 541 -2.67 -22.60 0.97
N GLU A 542 -3.35 -22.02 -0.04
CA GLU A 542 -3.90 -20.66 0.05
C GLU A 542 -5.32 -20.65 0.64
N PHE A 543 -5.46 -19.90 1.73
CA PHE A 543 -6.72 -19.71 2.44
C PHE A 543 -7.05 -18.22 2.52
N PHE A 544 -8.31 -17.88 2.30
CA PHE A 544 -8.86 -16.56 2.61
C PHE A 544 -9.83 -16.68 3.79
N ILE A 545 -9.71 -15.80 4.76
CA ILE A 545 -10.61 -15.73 5.91
C ILE A 545 -11.37 -14.42 5.82
N ASP A 546 -12.70 -14.51 5.77
CA ASP A 546 -13.60 -13.36 5.75
C ASP A 546 -13.86 -12.92 7.19
N GLY A 547 -13.42 -11.72 7.54
CA GLY A 547 -13.63 -11.11 8.85
C GLY A 547 -14.85 -10.18 8.84
N SER A 548 -15.62 -10.24 9.92
CA SER A 548 -16.62 -9.24 10.27
C SER A 548 -15.99 -7.91 10.71
N ALA A 549 -16.81 -6.87 10.84
CA ALA A 549 -16.37 -5.55 11.32
C ALA A 549 -15.76 -5.58 12.74
N ASP A 550 -16.17 -6.54 13.59
CA ASP A 550 -15.62 -6.77 14.92
C ASP A 550 -14.43 -7.75 14.95
N GLY A 551 -13.93 -8.18 13.77
CA GLY A 551 -12.74 -9.01 13.63
C GLY A 551 -12.95 -10.51 13.92
N ALA A 552 -14.20 -10.98 13.89
CA ALA A 552 -14.52 -12.40 13.98
C ALA A 552 -14.58 -13.01 12.56
N ALA A 553 -13.98 -14.19 12.39
CA ALA A 553 -14.03 -14.91 11.12
C ALA A 553 -15.45 -15.43 10.86
N GLN A 554 -16.05 -15.03 9.75
CA GLN A 554 -17.36 -15.44 9.28
C GLN A 554 -17.28 -16.56 8.24
N GLY A 555 -16.21 -16.58 7.44
CA GLY A 555 -16.02 -17.50 6.34
C GLY A 555 -14.57 -17.91 6.17
N ILE A 556 -14.36 -19.07 5.56
CA ILE A 556 -13.05 -19.49 5.09
C ILE A 556 -13.18 -20.10 3.70
N THR A 557 -12.30 -19.64 2.83
CA THR A 557 -12.26 -19.97 1.41
C THR A 557 -10.90 -20.57 1.08
N ILE A 558 -10.89 -21.62 0.26
CA ILE A 558 -9.68 -22.28 -0.22
C ILE A 558 -9.56 -21.97 -1.71
N SER A 559 -8.56 -21.20 -2.09
CA SER A 559 -8.46 -20.64 -3.45
C SER A 559 -8.40 -21.73 -4.51
N ALA A 560 -7.65 -22.81 -4.26
CA ALA A 560 -7.55 -23.93 -5.17
C ALA A 560 -8.90 -24.57 -5.51
N PHE A 561 -9.88 -24.56 -4.60
CA PHE A 561 -11.20 -25.14 -4.86
C PHE A 561 -12.12 -24.23 -5.65
N HIS A 562 -11.73 -22.97 -5.83
CA HIS A 562 -12.39 -22.00 -6.69
C HIS A 562 -11.78 -21.99 -8.11
N THR A 563 -10.86 -22.91 -8.44
CA THR A 563 -10.29 -23.04 -9.79
C THR A 563 -11.29 -23.46 -10.87
N ARG A 564 -12.46 -23.99 -10.49
CA ARG A 564 -13.60 -24.15 -11.40
C ARG A 564 -14.51 -22.93 -11.48
N GLU A 565 -14.47 -22.04 -10.48
CA GLU A 565 -15.30 -20.82 -10.42
C GLU A 565 -14.65 -19.62 -11.12
N LEU A 566 -13.31 -19.60 -11.20
CA LEU A 566 -12.54 -18.57 -11.91
C LEU A 566 -12.17 -18.96 -13.34
N ALA A 567 -12.21 -20.24 -13.72
CA ALA A 567 -11.75 -20.67 -15.04
C ALA A 567 -12.87 -20.90 -16.08
N LEU A 568 -14.14 -21.17 -15.72
CA LEU A 568 -15.19 -21.52 -16.70
C LEU A 568 -16.62 -21.28 -16.17
N MET A 569 -16.89 -20.19 -15.43
CA MET A 569 -18.26 -19.80 -15.10
C MET A 569 -18.69 -18.57 -15.89
N ASP A 570 -19.64 -18.80 -16.80
CA ASP A 570 -20.55 -17.84 -17.45
C ASP A 570 -20.47 -16.43 -16.85
N TYR A 571 -19.49 -15.61 -17.27
CA TYR A 571 -19.48 -14.19 -16.93
C TYR A 571 -20.22 -13.43 -18.01
N LYS A 572 -21.50 -13.74 -18.14
CA LYS A 572 -22.37 -13.19 -19.17
C LYS A 572 -23.14 -12.02 -18.60
N VAL A 573 -23.18 -10.94 -19.36
CA VAL A 573 -24.00 -9.77 -19.07
C VAL A 573 -24.99 -9.61 -20.21
N VAL A 574 -26.28 -9.55 -19.91
CA VAL A 574 -27.30 -9.26 -20.92
C VAL A 574 -27.35 -7.76 -21.17
N VAL A 575 -27.04 -7.34 -22.39
CA VAL A 575 -26.93 -5.93 -22.78
C VAL A 575 -27.93 -5.61 -23.89
N ALA A 576 -28.38 -4.35 -23.98
CA ALA A 576 -29.12 -3.91 -25.14
C ALA A 576 -28.83 -2.45 -25.54
N ALA A 577 -28.81 -2.22 -26.84
CA ALA A 577 -28.88 -0.88 -27.40
C ALA A 577 -30.34 -0.46 -27.57
N VAL A 578 -30.69 0.73 -27.08
CA VAL A 578 -32.01 1.32 -27.27
C VAL A 578 -32.09 1.89 -28.68
N HIS A 579 -32.99 1.34 -29.50
CA HIS A 579 -33.38 1.92 -30.78
C HIS A 579 -34.81 2.45 -30.67
N ALA A 580 -34.94 3.72 -30.28
CA ALA A 580 -36.25 4.38 -30.07
C ALA A 580 -36.11 5.86 -30.41
N ALA A 581 -37.20 6.53 -30.79
CA ALA A 581 -37.19 7.98 -30.95
C ALA A 581 -37.53 8.67 -29.61
N PRO A 582 -36.91 9.81 -29.27
CA PRO A 582 -37.32 10.59 -28.11
C PRO A 582 -38.63 11.33 -28.39
N VAL A 583 -39.30 11.83 -27.34
CA VAL A 583 -40.38 12.79 -27.54
C VAL A 583 -39.75 14.16 -27.76
N PHE A 584 -39.51 14.49 -29.02
CA PHE A 584 -38.64 15.60 -29.41
C PHE A 584 -39.02 16.92 -28.73
N MET A 585 -38.03 17.61 -28.17
CA MET A 585 -38.21 18.90 -27.48
C MET A 585 -39.20 18.86 -26.30
N ASN A 586 -39.28 17.70 -25.63
CA ASN A 586 -40.04 17.51 -24.40
C ASN A 586 -39.27 16.61 -23.42
N LYS A 587 -38.55 17.24 -22.49
CA LYS A 587 -37.73 16.57 -21.48
C LYS A 587 -38.54 15.63 -20.61
N ALA A 588 -39.63 16.12 -20.03
CA ALA A 588 -40.44 15.35 -19.09
C ALA A 588 -41.02 14.08 -19.73
N ALA A 589 -41.62 14.20 -20.92
CA ALA A 589 -42.18 13.04 -21.62
C ALA A 589 -41.09 12.06 -22.09
N THR A 590 -39.92 12.56 -22.47
CA THR A 590 -38.79 11.68 -22.83
C THR A 590 -38.20 10.99 -21.60
N THR A 591 -38.13 11.66 -20.45
CA THR A 591 -37.76 11.04 -19.17
C THR A 591 -38.73 9.90 -18.81
N ASP A 592 -40.03 10.11 -18.98
CA ASP A 592 -41.03 9.06 -18.76
C ASP A 592 -40.80 7.86 -19.70
N LYS A 593 -40.46 8.14 -20.97
CA LYS A 593 -40.10 7.11 -21.94
C LYS A 593 -38.83 6.34 -21.56
N VAL A 594 -37.80 7.02 -21.07
CA VAL A 594 -36.57 6.39 -20.55
C VAL A 594 -36.90 5.44 -19.39
N ILE A 595 -37.73 5.88 -18.44
CA ILE A 595 -38.16 5.05 -17.31
C ILE A 595 -38.92 3.80 -17.80
N ASN A 596 -39.84 3.95 -18.75
CA ASN A 596 -40.58 2.82 -19.32
C ASN A 596 -39.64 1.81 -20.02
N LEU A 597 -38.61 2.29 -20.72
CA LEU A 597 -37.62 1.42 -21.37
C LEU A 597 -36.74 0.69 -20.34
N ILE A 598 -36.40 1.34 -19.23
CA ILE A 598 -35.68 0.70 -18.10
C ILE A 598 -36.55 -0.38 -17.45
N GLU A 599 -37.86 -0.12 -17.29
CA GLU A 599 -38.81 -1.10 -16.75
C GLU A 599 -39.03 -2.28 -17.69
N GLN A 600 -39.14 -2.03 -19.00
CA GLN A 600 -39.15 -3.08 -20.01
C GLN A 600 -37.87 -3.92 -19.96
N ALA A 601 -36.71 -3.28 -19.84
CA ALA A 601 -35.43 -3.98 -19.75
C ALA A 601 -35.33 -4.89 -18.53
N GLY A 602 -35.81 -4.45 -17.37
CA GLY A 602 -35.91 -5.29 -16.17
C GLY A 602 -36.80 -6.51 -16.39
N GLN A 603 -37.93 -6.35 -17.11
CA GLN A 603 -38.82 -7.47 -17.48
C GLN A 603 -38.18 -8.44 -18.48
N GLU A 604 -37.29 -7.94 -19.32
CA GLU A 604 -36.56 -8.72 -20.33
C GLU A 604 -35.22 -9.31 -19.83
N ASN A 605 -34.91 -9.15 -18.54
CA ASN A 605 -33.65 -9.54 -17.90
C ASN A 605 -32.41 -8.92 -18.56
N ILE A 606 -32.52 -7.67 -19.01
CA ILE A 606 -31.38 -6.89 -19.51
C ILE A 606 -30.73 -6.19 -18.31
N GLU A 607 -29.41 -6.26 -18.20
CA GLU A 607 -28.65 -5.72 -17.07
C GLU A 607 -28.01 -4.36 -17.38
N LEU A 608 -27.71 -4.11 -18.66
CA LEU A 608 -27.17 -2.83 -19.13
C LEU A 608 -27.93 -2.32 -20.36
N LEU A 609 -28.45 -1.10 -20.28
CA LEU A 609 -29.00 -0.36 -21.42
C LEU A 609 -28.10 0.78 -21.88
N VAL A 610 -27.87 0.87 -23.18
CA VAL A 610 -27.17 2.01 -23.79
C VAL A 610 -28.16 2.80 -24.66
N PHE A 611 -28.27 4.10 -24.40
CA PHE A 611 -29.17 5.00 -25.12
C PHE A 611 -28.45 5.81 -26.21
N PRO A 612 -29.18 6.24 -27.25
CA PRO A 612 -28.66 7.11 -28.31
C PRO A 612 -28.14 8.46 -27.80
N GLU A 613 -27.37 9.13 -28.65
CA GLU A 613 -26.80 10.45 -28.36
C GLU A 613 -27.91 11.48 -28.13
N THR A 614 -27.79 12.25 -27.04
CA THR A 614 -28.75 13.32 -26.68
C THR A 614 -30.21 12.87 -26.70
N PHE A 615 -30.49 11.64 -26.24
CA PHE A 615 -31.84 11.09 -26.19
C PHE A 615 -32.81 12.03 -25.46
N ILE A 616 -32.39 12.65 -24.36
CA ILE A 616 -33.15 13.74 -23.71
C ILE A 616 -32.53 15.09 -24.08
N PRO A 617 -33.27 16.06 -24.66
CA PRO A 617 -34.66 15.99 -25.17
C PRO A 617 -34.76 15.57 -26.65
N GLY A 618 -33.66 15.07 -27.23
CA GLY A 618 -33.51 14.70 -28.64
C GLY A 618 -32.38 15.48 -29.31
N TYR A 619 -31.75 14.88 -30.33
CA TYR A 619 -30.68 15.53 -31.08
C TYR A 619 -31.22 16.73 -31.88
N PRO A 620 -30.60 17.92 -31.81
CA PRO A 620 -31.16 19.16 -32.35
C PRO A 620 -30.96 19.29 -33.86
N TYR A 621 -31.59 18.41 -34.67
CA TYR A 621 -31.46 18.37 -36.14
C TYR A 621 -31.72 19.72 -36.85
N TRP A 622 -32.44 20.64 -36.21
CA TRP A 622 -32.66 21.99 -36.75
C TRP A 622 -31.36 22.77 -36.95
N ILE A 623 -30.26 22.46 -36.24
CA ILE A 623 -28.97 23.16 -36.38
C ILE A 623 -28.42 23.08 -37.81
N GLU A 624 -28.77 21.99 -38.51
CA GLU A 624 -28.32 21.68 -39.88
C GLU A 624 -29.26 22.25 -40.95
N CYS A 625 -30.46 22.66 -40.58
CA CYS A 625 -31.54 22.94 -41.53
C CYS A 625 -31.78 24.44 -41.77
N TYR A 626 -31.46 25.30 -40.80
CA TYR A 626 -31.87 26.71 -40.80
C TYR A 626 -30.68 27.67 -40.63
N PRO A 627 -30.81 28.96 -40.97
CA PRO A 627 -29.79 29.96 -40.66
C PRO A 627 -29.69 30.25 -39.15
N PRO A 628 -28.48 30.52 -38.59
CA PRO A 628 -28.28 30.65 -37.14
C PRO A 628 -29.21 31.65 -36.43
N LEU A 629 -29.48 32.81 -37.03
CA LEU A 629 -30.34 33.82 -36.39
C LEU A 629 -31.81 33.40 -36.29
N GLN A 630 -32.29 32.46 -37.11
CA GLN A 630 -33.66 31.94 -37.03
C GLN A 630 -33.81 30.90 -35.90
N GLN A 631 -32.69 30.30 -35.47
CA GLN A 631 -32.68 29.21 -34.50
C GLN A 631 -32.65 29.69 -33.04
N VAL A 632 -32.46 30.99 -32.79
CA VAL A 632 -32.24 31.53 -31.43
C VAL A 632 -33.33 31.10 -30.44
N ALA A 633 -34.61 31.21 -30.83
CA ALA A 633 -35.72 30.80 -29.97
C ALA A 633 -35.78 29.28 -29.76
N ALA A 634 -35.42 28.50 -30.78
CA ALA A 634 -35.34 27.04 -30.68
C ALA A 634 -34.21 26.61 -29.74
N LEU A 635 -33.04 27.24 -29.81
CA LEU A 635 -31.91 26.97 -28.92
C LEU A 635 -32.21 27.35 -27.47
N ALA A 636 -32.87 28.50 -27.23
CA ALA A 636 -33.29 28.88 -25.88
C ALA A 636 -34.24 27.82 -25.27
N LYS A 637 -35.24 27.37 -26.04
CA LYS A 637 -36.11 26.28 -25.61
C LYS A 637 -35.36 24.97 -25.43
N TYR A 638 -34.40 24.65 -26.31
CA TYR A 638 -33.58 23.45 -26.20
C TYR A 638 -32.78 23.43 -24.89
N ALA A 639 -32.29 24.58 -24.45
CA ALA A 639 -31.62 24.73 -23.17
C ALA A 639 -32.57 24.52 -21.97
N ASP A 640 -33.82 25.02 -22.05
CA ASP A 640 -34.83 24.78 -21.01
C ASP A 640 -35.21 23.29 -20.91
N GLU A 641 -35.26 22.60 -22.05
CA GLU A 641 -35.51 21.17 -22.18
C GLU A 641 -34.24 20.30 -21.96
N SER A 642 -33.08 20.90 -21.70
CA SER A 642 -31.85 20.16 -21.38
C SER A 642 -31.82 19.74 -19.90
N VAL A 643 -31.08 18.68 -19.60
CA VAL A 643 -31.01 18.03 -18.29
C VAL A 643 -29.97 18.71 -17.41
N VAL A 644 -30.34 19.09 -16.19
CA VAL A 644 -29.37 19.45 -15.15
C VAL A 644 -29.01 18.16 -14.42
N VAL A 645 -27.76 17.71 -14.51
CA VAL A 645 -27.41 16.36 -14.04
C VAL A 645 -27.30 16.28 -12.51
N GLN A 646 -26.61 17.23 -11.90
CA GLN A 646 -26.47 17.31 -10.45
C GLN A 646 -27.77 17.84 -9.85
N ASP A 647 -28.34 17.08 -8.90
CA ASP A 647 -29.58 17.41 -8.17
C ASP A 647 -30.83 17.62 -9.06
N GLY A 648 -30.80 17.15 -10.32
CA GLY A 648 -31.94 17.25 -11.23
C GLY A 648 -33.03 16.21 -10.98
N ASP A 649 -34.29 16.65 -11.05
CA ASP A 649 -35.46 15.79 -10.86
C ASP A 649 -35.51 14.63 -11.86
N GLU A 650 -35.10 14.85 -13.11
CA GLU A 650 -35.09 13.80 -14.13
C GLU A 650 -34.11 12.67 -13.76
N ILE A 651 -32.91 13.01 -13.31
CA ILE A 651 -31.89 12.04 -12.89
C ILE A 651 -32.35 11.29 -11.65
N ALA A 652 -32.94 11.97 -10.67
CA ALA A 652 -33.47 11.32 -9.47
C ALA A 652 -34.55 10.27 -9.82
N ARG A 653 -35.45 10.58 -10.76
CA ARG A 653 -36.51 9.67 -11.22
C ARG A 653 -35.93 8.48 -11.99
N ILE A 654 -34.93 8.70 -12.84
CA ILE A 654 -34.25 7.64 -13.60
C ILE A 654 -33.44 6.73 -12.68
N SER A 655 -32.66 7.30 -11.75
CA SER A 655 -31.95 6.55 -10.70
C SER A 655 -32.87 5.67 -9.87
N ALA A 656 -34.06 6.17 -9.53
CA ALA A 656 -35.06 5.38 -8.83
C ALA A 656 -35.58 4.22 -9.68
N ALA A 657 -35.75 4.40 -10.99
CA ALA A 657 -36.13 3.33 -11.91
C ALA A 657 -35.05 2.25 -12.00
N CYS A 658 -33.78 2.63 -12.22
CA CYS A 658 -32.63 1.71 -12.21
C CYS A 658 -32.60 0.86 -10.93
N ARG A 659 -32.73 1.50 -9.76
CA ARG A 659 -32.76 0.81 -8.46
C ARG A 659 -33.91 -0.19 -8.33
N ARG A 660 -35.09 0.13 -8.85
CA ARG A 660 -36.26 -0.75 -8.78
C ARG A 660 -36.10 -1.97 -9.68
N THR A 661 -35.49 -1.80 -10.85
CA THR A 661 -35.43 -2.83 -11.89
C THR A 661 -34.13 -3.63 -11.88
N GLY A 662 -33.08 -3.11 -11.21
CA GLY A 662 -31.75 -3.70 -11.23
C GLY A 662 -31.00 -3.49 -12.55
N VAL A 663 -31.39 -2.48 -13.34
CA VAL A 663 -30.81 -2.20 -14.67
C VAL A 663 -29.87 -1.01 -14.58
N ALA A 664 -28.62 -1.19 -14.99
CA ALA A 664 -27.67 -0.10 -15.18
C ALA A 664 -27.84 0.55 -16.56
N ILE A 665 -27.49 1.83 -16.70
CA ILE A 665 -27.65 2.56 -17.96
C ILE A 665 -26.45 3.45 -18.32
N SER A 666 -26.27 3.64 -19.62
CA SER A 666 -25.53 4.76 -20.21
C SER A 666 -26.51 5.60 -21.04
N LEU A 667 -26.78 6.83 -20.58
CA LEU A 667 -27.85 7.68 -21.12
C LEU A 667 -27.29 8.93 -21.80
N GLY A 668 -27.48 9.04 -23.11
CA GLY A 668 -27.19 10.28 -23.83
C GLY A 668 -28.19 11.39 -23.51
N VAL A 669 -27.70 12.58 -23.16
CA VAL A 669 -28.50 13.77 -22.89
C VAL A 669 -27.85 15.03 -23.47
N SER A 670 -28.66 16.04 -23.76
CA SER A 670 -28.19 17.42 -23.72
C SER A 670 -28.19 17.86 -22.26
N GLU A 671 -27.00 18.01 -21.69
CA GLU A 671 -26.78 18.51 -20.35
C GLU A 671 -26.77 20.03 -20.36
N ARG A 672 -27.34 20.66 -19.32
CA ARG A 672 -27.19 22.09 -19.03
C ARG A 672 -26.57 22.26 -17.66
N ILE A 673 -25.60 23.18 -17.56
CA ILE A 673 -25.03 23.53 -16.25
C ILE A 673 -26.11 24.15 -15.36
N ALA A 674 -26.13 23.79 -14.07
CA ALA A 674 -27.20 24.21 -13.14
C ALA A 674 -27.36 25.74 -13.08
N GLN A 675 -26.23 26.47 -13.07
CA GLN A 675 -26.17 27.93 -12.97
C GLN A 675 -25.86 28.59 -14.32
N GLY A 676 -26.54 28.20 -15.38
CA GLY A 676 -26.35 28.82 -16.69
C GLY A 676 -27.13 28.19 -17.84
N TYR A 677 -26.80 28.66 -19.05
CA TYR A 677 -27.35 28.21 -20.33
C TYR A 677 -26.30 27.50 -21.21
N THR A 678 -25.10 27.27 -20.68
CA THR A 678 -24.10 26.45 -21.35
C THR A 678 -24.58 25.02 -21.40
N LEU A 679 -24.57 24.44 -22.60
CA LEU A 679 -25.00 23.07 -22.84
C LEU A 679 -23.79 22.18 -23.15
N PHE A 680 -23.90 20.91 -22.79
CA PHE A 680 -22.96 19.86 -23.16
C PHE A 680 -23.71 18.69 -23.79
N ASN A 681 -23.07 18.02 -24.73
CA ASN A 681 -23.52 16.72 -25.21
C ASN A 681 -22.88 15.66 -24.34
N SER A 682 -23.68 14.94 -23.56
CA SER A 682 -23.18 14.15 -22.43
C SER A 682 -23.75 12.74 -22.41
N GLN A 683 -22.96 11.79 -21.92
CA GLN A 683 -23.39 10.45 -21.54
C GLN A 683 -23.34 10.30 -20.02
N ILE A 684 -24.48 9.99 -19.42
CA ILE A 684 -24.64 9.82 -17.98
C ILE A 684 -24.64 8.33 -17.66
N ASN A 685 -23.82 7.91 -16.69
CA ASN A 685 -23.73 6.52 -16.29
C ASN A 685 -24.34 6.31 -14.89
N ILE A 686 -25.33 5.43 -14.79
CA ILE A 686 -26.04 5.10 -13.54
C ILE A 686 -26.00 3.59 -13.33
N ASP A 687 -25.57 3.16 -12.14
CA ASP A 687 -25.47 1.75 -11.78
C ASP A 687 -26.84 1.12 -11.45
N ALA A 688 -26.92 -0.20 -11.41
CA ALA A 688 -28.14 -0.96 -11.14
C ALA A 688 -28.76 -0.65 -9.76
N ASN A 689 -27.98 -0.16 -8.79
CA ASN A 689 -28.46 0.32 -7.49
C ASN A 689 -29.03 1.76 -7.53
N GLY A 690 -29.01 2.41 -8.70
CA GLY A 690 -29.45 3.78 -8.91
C GLY A 690 -28.41 4.86 -8.60
N THR A 691 -27.15 4.50 -8.33
CA THR A 691 -26.07 5.46 -8.08
C THR A 691 -25.61 6.10 -9.37
N LEU A 692 -25.60 7.43 -9.42
CA LEU A 692 -24.96 8.20 -10.49
C LEU A 692 -23.44 8.07 -10.37
N LEU A 693 -22.80 7.40 -11.33
CA LEU A 693 -21.36 7.15 -11.33
C LEU A 693 -20.57 8.33 -11.90
N GLY A 694 -21.17 9.06 -12.84
CA GLY A 694 -20.59 10.26 -13.42
C GLY A 694 -21.12 10.56 -14.82
N VAL A 695 -20.50 11.57 -15.43
CA VAL A 695 -20.85 12.08 -16.75
C VAL A 695 -19.62 12.08 -17.63
N HIS A 696 -19.75 11.61 -18.86
CA HIS A 696 -18.81 11.85 -19.95
C HIS A 696 -19.33 12.98 -20.84
N ARG A 697 -18.62 14.11 -20.92
CA ARG A 697 -18.95 15.23 -21.82
C ARG A 697 -18.17 15.08 -23.12
N LYS A 698 -18.85 15.17 -24.26
CA LYS A 698 -18.25 15.11 -25.60
C LYS A 698 -17.09 16.10 -25.69
N LEU A 699 -15.88 15.59 -25.90
CA LEU A 699 -14.64 16.36 -25.93
C LEU A 699 -14.67 17.44 -27.01
N GLN A 700 -15.25 17.10 -28.16
CA GLN A 700 -15.33 18.01 -29.29
C GLN A 700 -16.69 17.88 -30.01
N PRO A 701 -17.59 18.88 -29.86
CA PRO A 701 -18.76 19.00 -30.70
C PRO A 701 -18.36 19.15 -32.18
N THR A 702 -19.09 18.47 -33.05
CA THR A 702 -18.85 18.35 -34.48
C THR A 702 -19.43 19.54 -35.24
N TYR A 703 -18.68 20.10 -36.19
CA TYR A 703 -19.18 21.10 -37.15
C TYR A 703 -20.06 22.19 -36.50
N VAL A 704 -21.35 22.28 -36.85
CA VAL A 704 -22.32 23.27 -36.36
C VAL A 704 -22.82 22.99 -34.95
N GLU A 705 -22.63 21.77 -34.42
CA GLU A 705 -22.91 21.45 -33.00
C GLU A 705 -22.16 22.38 -32.04
N ARG A 706 -21.02 22.95 -32.47
CA ARG A 706 -20.24 23.96 -31.73
C ARG A 706 -21.03 25.26 -31.46
N SER A 707 -22.15 25.47 -32.14
CA SER A 707 -23.08 26.57 -31.88
C SER A 707 -24.07 26.26 -30.75
N VAL A 708 -24.17 25.00 -30.32
CA VAL A 708 -25.08 24.53 -29.27
C VAL A 708 -24.32 24.10 -28.03
N TRP A 709 -23.32 23.23 -28.18
CA TRP A 709 -22.63 22.61 -27.05
C TRP A 709 -21.19 23.13 -26.88
N ALA A 710 -20.77 23.21 -25.61
CA ALA A 710 -19.40 23.43 -25.20
C ALA A 710 -18.58 22.13 -25.26
N GLN A 711 -17.25 22.28 -25.17
CA GLN A 711 -16.30 21.17 -25.17
C GLN A 711 -16.16 20.56 -23.76
N GLY A 712 -16.19 19.22 -23.68
CA GLY A 712 -15.86 18.48 -22.47
C GLY A 712 -14.37 18.51 -22.13
N GLY A 713 -14.04 18.36 -20.84
CA GLY A 713 -12.67 18.22 -20.35
C GLY A 713 -12.23 16.75 -20.22
N GLY A 714 -10.91 16.52 -20.17
CA GLY A 714 -10.34 15.18 -20.00
C GLY A 714 -10.68 14.49 -18.68
N HIS A 715 -11.11 15.26 -17.67
CA HIS A 715 -11.61 14.71 -16.40
C HIS A 715 -12.77 13.72 -16.56
N THR A 716 -13.62 13.97 -17.56
CA THR A 716 -14.82 13.16 -17.83
C THR A 716 -14.56 12.00 -18.79
N LEU A 717 -13.34 11.86 -19.32
CA LEU A 717 -12.94 10.77 -20.21
C LEU A 717 -12.43 9.58 -19.40
N ARG A 718 -13.36 8.86 -18.76
CA ARG A 718 -13.05 7.79 -17.81
C ARG A 718 -13.94 6.57 -17.97
N THR A 719 -13.46 5.42 -17.49
CA THR A 719 -14.30 4.23 -17.33
C THR A 719 -15.03 4.27 -15.98
N TYR A 720 -16.24 3.72 -15.94
CA TYR A 720 -17.07 3.60 -14.75
C TYR A 720 -17.24 2.13 -14.38
N LYS A 721 -17.15 1.82 -13.09
CA LYS A 721 -17.29 0.46 -12.57
C LYS A 721 -18.76 0.18 -12.28
N LEU A 722 -19.38 -0.70 -13.07
CA LEU A 722 -20.77 -1.13 -12.93
C LEU A 722 -20.81 -2.55 -12.38
N THR A 723 -21.94 -2.95 -11.79
CA THR A 723 -22.16 -4.31 -11.32
C THR A 723 -23.30 -4.98 -12.10
N ALA A 724 -23.01 -6.10 -12.76
CA ALA A 724 -24.01 -6.97 -13.39
C ALA A 724 -23.76 -8.42 -12.97
N SER A 725 -24.82 -9.19 -12.75
CA SER A 725 -24.75 -10.59 -12.29
C SER A 725 -23.83 -10.80 -11.07
N GLY A 726 -23.82 -9.81 -10.16
CA GLY A 726 -23.01 -9.82 -8.94
C GLY A 726 -21.51 -9.63 -9.16
N ARG A 727 -21.07 -9.28 -10.36
CA ARG A 727 -19.64 -9.11 -10.72
C ARG A 727 -19.39 -7.74 -11.36
N PRO A 728 -18.28 -7.06 -11.01
CA PRO A 728 -17.99 -5.73 -11.54
C PRO A 728 -17.34 -5.77 -12.93
N PHE A 729 -17.74 -4.84 -13.81
CA PHE A 729 -17.05 -4.57 -15.08
C PHE A 729 -16.88 -3.07 -15.31
N ASN A 730 -15.92 -2.71 -16.19
CA ASN A 730 -15.64 -1.32 -16.55
C ASN A 730 -16.37 -0.96 -17.84
N LEU A 731 -17.25 0.04 -17.76
CA LEU A 731 -17.94 0.65 -18.90
C LEU A 731 -17.23 1.94 -19.29
N GLY A 732 -16.79 2.05 -20.53
CA GLY A 732 -16.44 3.35 -21.13
C GLY A 732 -17.45 3.72 -22.21
N GLY A 733 -17.36 4.94 -22.72
CA GLY A 733 -18.25 5.38 -23.79
C GLY A 733 -17.77 6.67 -24.44
N LEU A 734 -18.16 6.86 -25.70
CA LEU A 734 -17.84 8.03 -26.52
C LEU A 734 -19.07 8.44 -27.35
N CYS A 735 -19.16 9.72 -27.71
CA CYS A 735 -20.24 10.24 -28.54
C CYS A 735 -19.80 10.40 -30.00
N CYS A 736 -20.54 9.81 -30.94
CA CYS A 736 -20.41 10.06 -32.38
C CYS A 736 -18.95 10.06 -32.89
N TRP A 737 -18.49 11.10 -33.56
CA TRP A 737 -17.15 11.14 -34.13
C TRP A 737 -15.99 11.28 -33.13
N GLU A 738 -16.23 11.29 -31.82
CA GLU A 738 -15.16 11.05 -30.84
C GLU A 738 -14.48 9.69 -31.05
N HIS A 739 -15.19 8.71 -31.60
CA HIS A 739 -14.61 7.43 -31.98
C HIS A 739 -13.51 7.57 -33.06
N THR A 740 -13.43 8.70 -33.77
CA THR A 740 -12.30 8.99 -34.68
C THR A 740 -11.03 9.44 -33.95
N MET A 741 -11.16 9.89 -32.69
CA MET A 741 -10.04 10.38 -31.88
C MET A 741 -9.26 9.21 -31.28
N ASN A 742 -8.14 8.85 -31.91
CA ASN A 742 -7.27 7.76 -31.43
C ASN A 742 -6.86 7.92 -29.96
N GLY A 743 -6.55 9.14 -29.52
CA GLY A 743 -6.18 9.41 -28.13
C GLY A 743 -7.33 9.17 -27.14
N ALA A 744 -8.57 9.51 -27.51
CA ALA A 744 -9.73 9.28 -26.65
C ALA A 744 -10.00 7.78 -26.45
N ARG A 745 -9.95 7.02 -27.55
CA ARG A 745 -10.05 5.56 -27.52
C ARG A 745 -8.91 4.93 -26.70
N GLN A 746 -7.67 5.38 -26.92
CA GLN A 746 -6.52 4.88 -26.15
C GLN A 746 -6.67 5.18 -24.65
N ALA A 747 -7.18 6.34 -24.27
CA ALA A 747 -7.41 6.69 -22.86
C ALA A 747 -8.37 5.71 -22.17
N LEU A 748 -9.47 5.32 -22.83
CA LEU A 748 -10.41 4.33 -22.29
C LEU A 748 -9.79 2.91 -22.26
N ILE A 749 -9.01 2.55 -23.28
CA ILE A 749 -8.27 1.27 -23.32
C ILE A 749 -7.31 1.15 -22.12
N THR A 750 -6.53 2.20 -21.84
CA THR A 750 -5.58 2.23 -20.70
C THR A 750 -6.28 2.22 -19.33
N GLN A 751 -7.59 2.51 -19.30
CA GLN A 751 -8.43 2.45 -18.11
C GLN A 751 -9.20 1.12 -18.01
N HIS A 752 -8.73 0.09 -18.73
CA HIS A 752 -9.20 -1.31 -18.64
C HIS A 752 -10.69 -1.47 -18.95
N GLU A 753 -11.17 -0.84 -20.02
CA GLU A 753 -12.54 -1.00 -20.51
C GLU A 753 -12.89 -2.47 -20.84
N HIS A 754 -14.12 -2.89 -20.50
CA HIS A 754 -14.66 -4.23 -20.82
C HIS A 754 -15.83 -4.16 -21.82
N ILE A 755 -16.70 -3.16 -21.64
CA ILE A 755 -17.82 -2.87 -22.51
C ILE A 755 -17.73 -1.40 -22.92
N HIS A 756 -18.00 -1.12 -24.19
CA HIS A 756 -17.99 0.23 -24.75
C HIS A 756 -19.41 0.66 -25.17
N ALA A 757 -19.87 1.81 -24.66
CA ALA A 757 -21.11 2.45 -25.05
C ALA A 757 -20.86 3.52 -26.14
N GLY A 758 -21.31 3.24 -27.36
CA GLY A 758 -21.30 4.19 -28.47
C GLY A 758 -22.66 4.85 -28.64
N ALA A 759 -22.75 6.14 -28.30
CA ALA A 759 -23.95 6.94 -28.49
C ALA A 759 -23.86 7.72 -29.81
N TRP A 760 -24.87 7.55 -30.68
CA TRP A 760 -24.90 8.15 -32.02
C TRP A 760 -26.25 8.80 -32.33
N PRO A 761 -26.31 9.81 -33.23
CA PRO A 761 -27.55 10.33 -33.78
C PRO A 761 -27.93 9.56 -35.06
N ALA A 762 -29.09 9.88 -35.64
CA ALA A 762 -29.59 9.30 -36.88
C ALA A 762 -28.99 9.99 -38.12
N LEU A 763 -27.65 10.00 -38.25
CA LEU A 763 -26.96 10.76 -39.30
C LEU A 763 -27.42 10.40 -40.73
N SER A 764 -27.86 9.16 -40.97
CA SER A 764 -28.40 8.71 -42.27
C SER A 764 -29.69 9.41 -42.70
N THR A 765 -30.29 10.23 -41.83
CA THR A 765 -31.45 11.07 -42.18
C THR A 765 -31.09 12.41 -42.79
N MET A 766 -29.82 12.82 -42.69
CA MET A 766 -29.33 14.11 -43.15
C MET A 766 -28.90 14.06 -44.61
N ALA A 767 -29.22 15.10 -45.37
CA ALA A 767 -28.85 15.26 -46.76
C ALA A 767 -27.34 15.16 -46.93
N GLY A 768 -26.90 14.24 -47.78
CA GLY A 768 -25.48 13.95 -48.04
C GLY A 768 -24.89 12.81 -47.20
N PHE A 769 -25.61 12.32 -46.20
CA PHE A 769 -25.17 11.24 -45.30
C PHE A 769 -25.96 9.94 -45.46
N GLU A 770 -27.01 9.91 -46.29
CA GLU A 770 -27.95 8.80 -46.39
C GLU A 770 -27.29 7.44 -46.70
N ALA A 771 -26.26 7.46 -47.55
CA ALA A 771 -25.58 6.23 -47.99
C ALA A 771 -24.28 5.91 -47.21
N VAL A 772 -23.84 6.81 -46.32
CA VAL A 772 -22.48 6.72 -45.73
C VAL A 772 -22.45 6.72 -44.20
N ALA A 773 -23.46 7.30 -43.53
CA ALA A 773 -23.47 7.41 -42.08
C ALA A 773 -23.39 6.05 -41.38
N ASP A 774 -24.28 5.13 -41.73
CA ASP A 774 -24.37 3.81 -41.10
C ASP A 774 -23.07 3.00 -41.30
N SER A 775 -22.45 3.10 -42.48
CA SER A 775 -21.16 2.45 -42.74
C SER A 775 -20.01 3.05 -41.93
N GLN A 776 -20.04 4.36 -41.65
CA GLN A 776 -19.04 5.00 -40.78
C GLN A 776 -19.23 4.57 -39.32
N ILE A 777 -20.47 4.51 -38.84
CA ILE A 777 -20.79 4.03 -37.49
C ILE A 777 -20.29 2.59 -37.36
N GLU A 778 -20.66 1.71 -38.29
CA GLU A 778 -20.21 0.32 -38.29
C GLU A 778 -18.68 0.21 -38.24
N ALA A 779 -17.98 0.94 -39.10
CA ALA A 779 -16.53 0.91 -39.17
C ALA A 779 -15.88 1.36 -37.85
N LEU A 780 -16.35 2.46 -37.25
CA LEU A 780 -15.79 3.01 -36.03
C LEU A 780 -16.05 2.10 -34.83
N MET A 781 -17.25 1.55 -34.71
CA MET A 781 -17.62 0.67 -33.60
C MET A 781 -16.91 -0.68 -33.68
N LYS A 782 -16.80 -1.28 -34.88
CA LYS A 782 -15.99 -2.49 -35.10
C LYS A 782 -14.50 -2.23 -34.85
N THR A 783 -13.99 -1.07 -35.28
CA THR A 783 -12.60 -0.70 -35.03
C THR A 783 -12.33 -0.61 -33.53
N HIS A 784 -13.18 0.06 -32.76
CA HIS A 784 -13.00 0.14 -31.30
C HIS A 784 -13.08 -1.24 -30.64
N ALA A 785 -14.08 -2.04 -30.98
CA ALA A 785 -14.22 -3.42 -30.48
C ALA A 785 -12.94 -4.24 -30.71
N LEU A 786 -12.36 -4.15 -31.91
CA LEU A 786 -11.14 -4.87 -32.29
C LEU A 786 -9.88 -4.32 -31.62
N THR A 787 -9.71 -3.00 -31.57
CA THR A 787 -8.47 -2.41 -31.04
C THR A 787 -8.43 -2.43 -29.52
N ALA A 788 -9.58 -2.28 -28.87
CA ALA A 788 -9.70 -2.35 -27.41
C ALA A 788 -9.88 -3.79 -26.91
N GLN A 789 -10.28 -4.72 -27.80
CA GLN A 789 -10.72 -6.07 -27.44
C GLN A 789 -11.81 -6.02 -26.36
N VAL A 790 -12.94 -5.38 -26.70
CA VAL A 790 -14.10 -5.14 -25.82
C VAL A 790 -15.41 -5.39 -26.57
N PHE A 791 -16.50 -5.66 -25.85
CA PHE A 791 -17.83 -5.68 -26.46
C PHE A 791 -18.29 -4.25 -26.70
N ALA A 792 -18.75 -3.94 -27.91
CA ALA A 792 -19.22 -2.59 -28.26
C ALA A 792 -20.73 -2.58 -28.49
N ILE A 793 -21.43 -1.74 -27.72
CA ILE A 793 -22.87 -1.53 -27.82
C ILE A 793 -23.09 -0.18 -28.48
N THR A 794 -23.75 -0.19 -29.64
CA THR A 794 -24.00 1.02 -30.42
C THR A 794 -25.48 1.34 -30.37
N ALA A 795 -25.83 2.52 -29.88
CA ALA A 795 -27.21 3.00 -29.83
C ALA A 795 -27.37 4.26 -30.69
N SER A 796 -28.27 4.18 -31.66
CA SER A 796 -28.65 5.28 -32.55
C SER A 796 -30.15 5.23 -32.76
N ASN A 797 -30.83 6.33 -32.48
CA ASN A 797 -32.26 6.49 -32.69
C ASN A 797 -32.59 6.74 -34.17
N TYR A 798 -33.87 6.69 -34.52
CA TYR A 798 -34.39 7.20 -35.78
C TYR A 798 -35.04 8.58 -35.57
N VAL A 799 -35.20 9.33 -36.66
CA VAL A 799 -35.99 10.58 -36.68
C VAL A 799 -37.45 10.22 -36.95
N ASP A 800 -38.33 10.59 -36.02
CA ASP A 800 -39.77 10.43 -36.18
C ASP A 800 -40.45 11.72 -36.66
N ASN A 801 -41.76 11.64 -36.92
CA ASN A 801 -42.52 12.80 -37.37
C ASN A 801 -42.64 13.89 -36.30
N THR A 802 -42.52 13.57 -35.00
CA THR A 802 -42.62 14.59 -33.94
C THR A 802 -41.49 15.61 -34.05
N CYS A 803 -40.29 15.15 -34.41
CA CYS A 803 -39.16 16.03 -34.72
C CYS A 803 -39.43 16.94 -35.93
N LEU A 804 -39.86 16.35 -37.04
CA LEU A 804 -40.09 17.08 -38.29
C LEU A 804 -41.23 18.11 -38.17
N GLU A 805 -42.34 17.73 -37.56
CA GLU A 805 -43.50 18.60 -37.32
C GLU A 805 -43.16 19.74 -36.37
N TRP A 806 -42.36 19.46 -35.33
CA TRP A 806 -41.89 20.50 -34.41
C TRP A 806 -41.02 21.51 -35.16
N MET A 807 -40.07 21.06 -35.99
CA MET A 807 -39.22 21.95 -36.78
C MET A 807 -40.05 22.80 -37.75
N GLU A 808 -40.96 22.18 -38.51
CA GLU A 808 -41.79 22.90 -39.48
C GLU A 808 -42.67 23.97 -38.81
N LYS A 809 -43.29 23.62 -37.68
CA LYS A 809 -44.16 24.54 -36.93
C LYS A 809 -43.42 25.74 -36.35
N ASN A 810 -42.18 25.56 -35.88
CA ASN A 810 -41.46 26.60 -35.14
C ASN A 810 -40.42 27.36 -35.99
N LEU A 811 -39.88 26.75 -37.04
CA LEU A 811 -38.78 27.28 -37.84
C LEU A 811 -39.09 27.35 -39.35
N GLY A 812 -40.21 26.78 -39.79
CA GLY A 812 -40.61 26.72 -41.19
C GLY A 812 -40.17 25.42 -41.88
N ARG A 813 -40.58 25.22 -43.14
CA ARG A 813 -40.32 23.97 -43.86
C ARG A 813 -38.83 23.80 -44.21
N GLN A 814 -38.33 22.56 -44.13
CA GLN A 814 -36.97 22.17 -44.50
C GLN A 814 -36.96 20.89 -45.36
N GLU A 815 -35.87 20.64 -46.10
CA GLU A 815 -35.69 19.46 -46.97
C GLU A 815 -34.39 18.67 -46.68
N PHE A 816 -33.64 19.05 -45.64
CA PHE A 816 -32.32 18.52 -45.32
C PHE A 816 -32.37 17.28 -44.40
N VAL A 817 -33.40 17.13 -43.57
CA VAL A 817 -33.57 16.00 -42.64
C VAL A 817 -34.88 15.30 -42.92
N LYS A 818 -34.85 13.97 -42.97
CA LYS A 818 -36.02 13.11 -43.27
C LYS A 818 -36.33 12.17 -42.11
N ALA A 819 -37.52 11.56 -42.12
CA ALA A 819 -37.86 10.53 -41.16
C ALA A 819 -37.09 9.22 -41.44
N GLY A 820 -36.82 8.44 -40.40
CA GLY A 820 -36.13 7.15 -40.47
C GLY A 820 -34.69 7.21 -39.95
N GLY A 821 -33.80 6.40 -40.55
CA GLY A 821 -32.41 6.27 -40.13
C GLY A 821 -32.23 5.43 -38.86
N GLY A 822 -31.13 5.73 -38.16
CA GLY A 822 -30.71 5.01 -36.95
C GLY A 822 -29.99 3.70 -37.27
N TRP A 823 -28.96 3.40 -36.49
CA TRP A 823 -28.16 2.17 -36.61
C TRP A 823 -27.74 1.65 -35.23
N SER A 824 -28.43 0.63 -34.71
CA SER A 824 -28.16 0.06 -33.38
C SER A 824 -27.71 -1.40 -33.47
N ALA A 825 -26.64 -1.76 -32.76
CA ALA A 825 -26.05 -3.09 -32.80
C ALA A 825 -25.26 -3.43 -31.52
N VAL A 826 -25.03 -4.72 -31.28
CA VAL A 826 -24.05 -5.23 -30.30
C VAL A 826 -22.96 -5.99 -31.06
N VAL A 827 -21.71 -5.60 -30.86
CA VAL A 827 -20.55 -6.07 -31.61
C VAL A 827 -19.58 -6.80 -30.67
N HIS A 828 -19.16 -7.99 -31.09
CA HIS A 828 -18.15 -8.81 -30.42
C HIS A 828 -16.73 -8.22 -30.61
N PRO A 829 -15.77 -8.44 -29.70
CA PRO A 829 -14.36 -8.02 -29.85
C PRO A 829 -13.67 -8.38 -31.20
N PHE A 830 -14.14 -9.42 -31.89
CA PHE A 830 -13.70 -9.81 -33.25
C PHE A 830 -14.62 -9.31 -34.38
N CYS A 831 -15.33 -8.21 -34.16
CA CYS A 831 -16.15 -7.50 -35.15
C CYS A 831 -17.38 -8.25 -35.69
N SER A 832 -17.74 -9.42 -35.16
CA SER A 832 -19.02 -10.06 -35.49
C SER A 832 -20.17 -9.37 -34.75
N PHE A 833 -21.36 -9.37 -35.35
CA PHE A 833 -22.56 -8.90 -34.67
C PHE A 833 -23.10 -10.00 -33.75
N LEU A 834 -23.36 -9.63 -32.50
CA LEU A 834 -24.12 -10.45 -31.55
C LEU A 834 -25.63 -10.16 -31.66
N ALA A 835 -25.97 -8.90 -31.97
CA ALA A 835 -27.32 -8.48 -32.32
C ALA A 835 -27.30 -7.25 -33.24
N GLY A 836 -28.32 -7.12 -34.09
CA GLY A 836 -28.41 -6.06 -35.10
C GLY A 836 -27.57 -6.34 -36.36
N PRO A 837 -27.30 -5.31 -37.17
CA PRO A 837 -27.76 -3.94 -37.01
C PRO A 837 -29.27 -3.81 -37.23
N HIS A 838 -29.91 -2.96 -36.44
CA HIS A 838 -31.32 -2.57 -36.60
C HIS A 838 -31.40 -1.11 -37.07
N THR A 839 -32.26 -0.86 -38.05
CA THR A 839 -32.44 0.44 -38.71
C THR A 839 -33.94 0.69 -38.96
N GLY A 840 -34.34 1.94 -39.20
CA GLY A 840 -35.72 2.30 -39.52
C GLY A 840 -36.54 2.72 -38.29
N ALA A 841 -37.86 2.84 -38.44
CA ALA A 841 -38.72 3.47 -37.43
C ALA A 841 -39.29 2.51 -36.37
N GLU A 842 -38.92 1.24 -36.38
CA GLU A 842 -39.44 0.26 -35.42
C GLU A 842 -38.66 0.34 -34.10
N GLU A 843 -39.34 0.69 -33.01
CA GLU A 843 -38.70 0.76 -31.69
C GLU A 843 -38.33 -0.63 -31.18
N LYS A 844 -37.09 -0.80 -30.73
CA LYS A 844 -36.57 -2.09 -30.30
C LYS A 844 -35.41 -1.95 -29.31
N LEU A 845 -35.39 -2.83 -28.31
CA LEU A 845 -34.18 -3.11 -27.52
C LEU A 845 -33.35 -4.15 -28.28
N VAL A 846 -32.25 -3.72 -28.91
CA VAL A 846 -31.34 -4.62 -29.65
C VAL A 846 -30.49 -5.38 -28.65
N LYS A 847 -31.03 -6.51 -28.18
CA LYS A 847 -30.52 -7.31 -27.06
C LYS A 847 -29.55 -8.39 -27.50
N ALA A 848 -28.46 -8.55 -26.74
CA ALA A 848 -27.52 -9.66 -26.86
C ALA A 848 -26.95 -10.07 -25.49
N GLU A 849 -26.41 -11.28 -25.43
CA GLU A 849 -25.59 -11.73 -24.30
C GLU A 849 -24.11 -11.43 -24.59
N ALA A 850 -23.46 -10.67 -23.73
CA ALA A 850 -22.03 -10.38 -23.79
C ALA A 850 -21.28 -11.26 -22.79
N ASP A 851 -20.58 -12.27 -23.29
CA ASP A 851 -19.79 -13.19 -22.46
C ASP A 851 -18.41 -12.59 -22.16
N LEU A 852 -18.32 -11.84 -21.06
CA LEU A 852 -17.11 -11.17 -20.61
C LEU A 852 -15.98 -12.15 -20.23
N SER A 853 -16.28 -13.44 -20.04
CA SER A 853 -15.23 -14.45 -19.85
C SER A 853 -14.35 -14.62 -21.10
N GLN A 854 -14.86 -14.24 -22.28
CA GLN A 854 -14.11 -14.28 -23.54
C GLN A 854 -13.03 -13.20 -23.62
N LEU A 855 -13.13 -12.12 -22.82
CA LEU A 855 -12.17 -11.00 -22.87
C LEU A 855 -10.72 -11.47 -22.63
N GLY A 856 -10.52 -12.43 -21.73
CA GLY A 856 -9.20 -13.03 -21.50
C GLY A 856 -8.66 -13.73 -22.76
N GLN A 857 -9.49 -14.53 -23.42
CA GLN A 857 -9.09 -15.27 -24.63
C GLN A 857 -8.80 -14.35 -25.81
N VAL A 858 -9.62 -13.32 -26.02
CA VAL A 858 -9.44 -12.41 -27.15
C VAL A 858 -8.23 -11.48 -26.94
N LYS A 859 -7.94 -11.08 -25.69
CA LYS A 859 -6.77 -10.25 -25.34
C LYS A 859 -5.43 -11.01 -25.41
N VAL A 860 -5.42 -12.35 -25.40
CA VAL A 860 -4.19 -13.14 -25.70
C VAL A 860 -3.63 -12.78 -27.08
N TRP A 861 -4.51 -12.47 -28.05
CA TRP A 861 -4.08 -12.12 -29.40
C TRP A 861 -3.55 -10.69 -29.47
N VAL A 862 -4.30 -9.74 -28.89
CA VAL A 862 -3.99 -8.31 -28.91
C VAL A 862 -4.46 -7.63 -27.61
N ASP A 863 -3.56 -7.38 -26.66
CA ASP A 863 -3.87 -6.54 -25.49
C ASP A 863 -3.22 -5.16 -25.60
N ALA A 864 -4.00 -4.20 -26.09
CA ALA A 864 -3.58 -2.82 -26.31
C ALA A 864 -3.33 -2.02 -25.03
N ALA A 865 -3.74 -2.53 -23.85
CA ALA A 865 -3.39 -1.96 -22.55
C ALA A 865 -2.17 -2.63 -21.90
N GLY A 866 -1.75 -3.79 -22.42
CA GLY A 866 -0.65 -4.60 -21.89
C GLY A 866 0.48 -4.80 -22.89
N HIS A 867 0.73 -6.05 -23.30
CA HIS A 867 1.92 -6.43 -24.07
C HIS A 867 2.03 -5.80 -25.48
N TYR A 868 0.93 -5.28 -26.05
CA TYR A 868 0.99 -4.50 -27.31
C TYR A 868 1.31 -3.01 -27.11
N GLN A 869 1.33 -2.49 -25.88
CA GLN A 869 1.55 -1.06 -25.60
C GLN A 869 2.97 -0.59 -25.95
N ARG A 870 3.98 -1.47 -25.78
CA ARG A 870 5.40 -1.16 -26.03
C ARG A 870 5.84 0.18 -25.41
N PRO A 871 5.73 0.37 -24.08
CA PRO A 871 5.97 1.65 -23.40
C PRO A 871 7.41 2.17 -23.53
N GLU A 872 8.36 1.32 -23.88
CA GLU A 872 9.74 1.70 -24.22
C GLU A 872 9.86 2.39 -25.59
N ILE A 873 8.82 2.33 -26.44
CA ILE A 873 8.75 2.97 -27.76
C ILE A 873 7.69 4.07 -27.79
N LEU A 874 6.48 3.79 -27.26
CA LEU A 874 5.32 4.68 -27.33
C LEU A 874 4.84 5.03 -25.93
N LYS A 875 4.86 6.32 -25.58
CA LYS A 875 4.30 6.83 -24.31
C LYS A 875 3.03 7.60 -24.58
N PHE A 876 1.94 7.21 -23.92
CA PHE A 876 0.65 7.90 -23.96
C PHE A 876 0.35 8.51 -22.59
N SER A 877 -0.13 9.76 -22.59
CA SER A 877 -0.62 10.47 -21.40
C SER A 877 -1.66 11.49 -21.83
N PHE A 878 -2.67 11.74 -21.00
CA PHE A 878 -3.66 12.79 -21.20
C PHE A 878 -3.88 13.58 -19.90
N ASP A 879 -4.40 14.81 -20.02
CA ASP A 879 -4.71 15.66 -18.88
C ASP A 879 -6.12 15.37 -18.38
N ASP A 880 -6.23 14.84 -17.16
CA ASP A 880 -7.49 14.44 -16.53
C ASP A 880 -7.93 15.41 -15.41
N ARG A 881 -7.32 16.58 -15.34
CA ARG A 881 -7.70 17.62 -14.38
C ARG A 881 -9.08 18.20 -14.73
N PRO A 882 -9.92 18.53 -13.73
CA PRO A 882 -11.20 19.20 -13.97
C PRO A 882 -11.02 20.49 -14.78
N LEU A 883 -11.78 20.62 -15.88
CA LEU A 883 -11.82 21.83 -16.69
C LEU A 883 -12.98 22.74 -16.24
N TRP A 884 -14.12 22.13 -15.91
CA TRP A 884 -15.32 22.84 -15.49
C TRP A 884 -15.48 22.80 -13.98
N GLU A 885 -16.12 23.83 -13.41
CA GLU A 885 -16.23 23.97 -11.95
C GLU A 885 -17.05 22.84 -11.30
N ASP A 886 -18.07 22.36 -12.00
CA ASP A 886 -18.95 21.27 -11.59
C ASP A 886 -18.35 19.87 -11.80
N GLU A 887 -17.17 19.77 -12.43
CA GLU A 887 -16.36 18.55 -12.50
C GLU A 887 -15.49 18.35 -11.25
N LYS A 888 -15.36 19.37 -10.38
CA LYS A 888 -14.67 19.19 -9.10
C LYS A 888 -15.55 18.32 -8.20
N PRO A 889 -14.99 17.27 -7.56
CA PRO A 889 -15.74 16.57 -6.53
C PRO A 889 -16.22 17.59 -5.51
N ALA A 890 -17.51 17.57 -5.20
CA ALA A 890 -18.05 18.39 -4.13
C ALA A 890 -17.14 18.17 -2.90
N PRO A 891 -16.69 19.23 -2.20
CA PRO A 891 -15.97 19.04 -0.95
C PRO A 891 -16.82 18.12 -0.08
N GLU A 892 -16.23 17.02 0.39
CA GLU A 892 -16.90 16.05 1.23
C GLU A 892 -17.75 16.80 2.25
N ARG A 893 -19.08 16.78 2.05
CA ARG A 893 -20.01 17.20 3.08
C ARG A 893 -19.89 16.14 4.17
N SER A 894 -18.97 16.40 5.10
CA SER A 894 -18.91 15.80 6.43
C SER A 894 -20.33 15.49 6.91
N LEU A 895 -20.62 14.19 7.08
CA LEU A 895 -21.82 13.71 7.76
C LEU A 895 -21.66 13.77 9.30
N PHE A 896 -20.77 14.63 9.81
CA PHE A 896 -20.67 14.93 11.24
C PHE A 896 -20.99 16.40 11.51
N VAL A 897 -22.26 16.66 11.83
CA VAL A 897 -22.68 17.91 12.46
C VAL A 897 -22.29 17.84 13.94
N LYS A 898 -21.40 18.74 14.35
CA LYS A 898 -21.12 19.06 15.75
C LYS A 898 -22.23 19.97 16.26
N ASN A 899 -23.17 19.43 17.03
CA ASN A 899 -24.04 20.28 17.85
C ASN A 899 -23.19 20.96 18.92
N SER A 900 -23.08 22.27 18.83
CA SER A 900 -22.72 23.12 19.96
C SER A 900 -23.91 23.13 20.92
N PRO A 901 -23.71 23.05 22.24
CA PRO A 901 -24.78 23.27 23.19
C PRO A 901 -24.97 24.79 23.33
N GLU A 902 -25.98 25.33 22.64
CA GLU A 902 -26.65 26.52 23.12
C GLU A 902 -27.61 26.14 24.24
N GLU A 903 -27.69 27.06 25.18
CA GLU A 903 -28.46 27.09 26.40
C GLU A 903 -29.93 26.75 26.14
N ASP A 904 -30.47 25.80 26.92
CA ASP A 904 -31.91 25.81 27.20
C ASP A 904 -32.14 25.66 28.71
N SER A 905 -32.53 26.80 29.25
CA SER A 905 -33.10 26.99 30.57
C SER A 905 -34.49 26.34 30.66
N VAL A 906 -34.68 25.54 31.72
CA VAL A 906 -35.91 25.46 32.54
C VAL A 906 -37.18 24.89 31.90
N SER A 907 -37.55 23.67 32.35
CA SER A 907 -38.82 23.40 33.08
C SER A 907 -38.80 21.95 33.58
N LYS A 908 -38.71 21.70 34.91
CA LYS A 908 -39.86 21.29 35.75
C LYS A 908 -40.81 20.31 35.07
N GLU A 909 -40.86 19.05 35.53
CA GLU A 909 -41.84 18.54 36.51
C GLU A 909 -41.88 16.99 36.48
N THR A 910 -41.85 16.35 37.67
CA THR A 910 -42.43 15.02 38.04
C THR A 910 -42.19 13.84 37.07
N LEU A 911 -41.58 12.70 37.45
CA LEU A 911 -41.77 11.85 38.63
C LEU A 911 -40.64 10.81 38.69
#